data_AF-A0A957QV89-F1
#
_entry.id   AF-A0A957QV89-F1
#
_cell.length_a   1.000
_cell.length_b   1.000
_cell.length_c   1.000
_cell.angle_alpha   90.00
_cell.angle_beta   90.00
_cell.angle_gamma   90.00
#
_symmetry.space_group_name_H-M   'P 1'
#
loop_
_entity.id
_entity.type
_entity.pdbx_description
1 polymer ?
#
loop_
_entity_poly.entity_id
_entity_poly.type
_entity_poly.pdbx_seq_one_letter_code
_entity_poly.pdbx_strand_id
1 'polypeptide(L)'
;VPPSRLFDLTVSIYKPITTPAERQPYEELFRLFADGIYEVTNGAHKIRTVTFYDNGRFADRADIQWIQFEQQPRASTNAYGRGRGTVHMGDAIFSQNTQITDPNDVGTFLNTLTHEWSHYTYGILDEYASDKTSTDPGSPQSGDTPPQPCSVMCAAPPSIDFARLNFSTPKSTAGVGRTNTAHYRTFGASAWETVARPPANDPPATRGTRLYWDDLAPKGPAAGQDPSVELPAARTTARDALNFVWVDANAPTAKHRVFLIDVSADMGQDNKLESAKLAIKNYVDRTNVGDLVGIITFANTHTVVQPLTRIDDDATRTAIKAQIDAIQAEAGVTNRNGAGADAAAITALQQASTNAFIIDRGVYTIIDGAFTDNTDPFIFQKLYNDHSAVGISFSVFNYAATPKQNDLFSNSLELLRFPTTAANPPGTYQFVGNGGFAIPGVAAAAASPVSAGALSSALGAADQQSSPLVDVNLGTARSQTVNPGTPLTANFYVDATLDEVEVAVLFDGSESAADLTLVDPDSLSASELPVCESDGYDTLCTILLSQPAVGTWQLDVAATGSPLTVDYAVTGHTLNGDTYHAAVISQAGAFVTYPEEIVLVAELSRGARIAGAGVTAWAEGPDGAYVDLTLLDDGV
;
A
#
# COMPACT_ATOMS: atom_id res chain seq x y z
N VAL A 1 -30.14 8.14 8.50
CA VAL A 1 -28.83 8.80 8.48
C VAL A 1 -27.84 7.78 7.96
N PRO A 2 -27.11 8.03 6.86
CA PRO A 2 -26.07 7.11 6.40
C PRO A 2 -25.04 6.87 7.53
N PRO A 3 -24.47 5.66 7.66
CA PRO A 3 -23.46 5.38 8.67
C PRO A 3 -22.24 6.28 8.43
N SER A 4 -21.58 6.69 9.52
CA SER A 4 -20.36 7.47 9.41
C SER A 4 -19.22 6.63 8.80
N ARG A 5 -18.43 7.22 7.90
CA ARG A 5 -17.22 6.59 7.36
C ARG A 5 -16.13 6.54 8.44
N LEU A 6 -15.41 5.43 8.46
CA LEU A 6 -14.36 5.16 9.44
C LEU A 6 -12.98 5.35 8.80
N PHE A 7 -12.10 6.06 9.50
CA PHE A 7 -10.71 6.27 9.12
C PHE A 7 -9.82 5.47 10.07
N ASP A 8 -8.89 4.70 9.50
CA ASP A 8 -7.71 4.25 10.22
C ASP A 8 -6.54 5.14 9.82
N LEU A 9 -5.66 5.44 10.77
CA LEU A 9 -4.48 6.24 10.50
C LEU A 9 -3.28 5.76 11.30
N THR A 10 -2.12 6.19 10.84
CA THR A 10 -0.80 5.80 11.34
C THR A 10 -0.01 7.02 11.79
N VAL A 11 0.72 6.86 12.90
CA VAL A 11 1.52 7.91 13.52
C VAL A 11 2.92 7.36 13.77
N SER A 12 3.95 8.02 13.25
CA SER A 12 5.34 7.69 13.55
C SER A 12 5.92 8.70 14.52
N ILE A 13 6.22 8.26 15.73
CA ILE A 13 6.80 9.06 16.81
C ILE A 13 8.32 8.89 16.78
N TYR A 14 9.03 10.01 16.68
CA TYR A 14 10.49 10.06 16.53
C TYR A 14 11.29 9.37 17.66
N LYS A 15 10.73 9.23 18.86
CA LYS A 15 11.37 8.67 20.05
C LYS A 15 10.75 7.33 20.45
N PRO A 16 11.48 6.45 21.17
CA PRO A 16 10.89 5.26 21.77
C PRO A 16 9.83 5.63 22.81
N ILE A 17 8.74 4.86 22.88
CA ILE A 17 7.64 5.03 23.83
C ILE A 17 7.41 3.70 24.57
N THR A 18 7.99 3.58 25.76
CA THR A 18 8.12 2.30 26.46
C THR A 18 7.11 2.12 27.58
N THR A 19 6.47 3.20 28.03
CA THR A 19 5.57 3.17 29.19
C THR A 19 4.17 3.72 28.88
N PRO A 20 3.12 3.25 29.56
CA PRO A 20 1.77 3.83 29.43
C PRO A 20 1.70 5.34 29.75
N ALA A 21 2.55 5.83 30.66
CA ALA A 21 2.60 7.24 31.01
C ALA A 21 3.10 8.12 29.84
N GLU A 22 4.07 7.62 29.06
CA GLU A 22 4.56 8.31 27.85
C GLU A 22 3.52 8.29 26.72
N ARG A 23 2.65 7.27 26.68
CA ARG A 23 1.58 7.13 25.67
C ARG A 23 0.42 8.11 25.90
N GLN A 24 0.14 8.43 27.17
CA GLN A 24 -1.06 9.15 27.58
C GLN A 24 -1.28 10.49 26.84
N PRO A 25 -0.28 11.39 26.70
CA PRO A 25 -0.49 12.67 26.02
C PRO A 25 -0.90 12.51 24.55
N TYR A 26 -0.30 11.54 23.85
CA TYR A 26 -0.67 11.22 22.47
C TYR A 26 -2.10 10.69 22.40
N GLU A 27 -2.44 9.69 23.20
CA GLU A 27 -3.80 9.15 23.18
C GLU A 27 -4.86 10.20 23.54
N GLU A 28 -4.58 11.09 24.51
CA GLU A 28 -5.48 12.17 24.87
C GLU A 28 -5.67 13.17 23.73
N LEU A 29 -4.59 13.58 23.07
CA LEU A 29 -4.69 14.42 21.89
C LEU A 29 -5.46 13.72 20.76
N PHE A 30 -5.19 12.45 20.48
CA PHE A 30 -5.88 11.74 19.41
C PHE A 30 -7.35 11.43 19.73
N ARG A 31 -7.73 11.34 21.02
CA ARG A 31 -9.15 11.37 21.44
C ARG A 31 -9.80 12.71 21.09
N LEU A 32 -9.10 13.83 21.25
CA LEU A 32 -9.59 15.13 20.85
C LEU A 32 -9.60 15.28 19.33
N PHE A 33 -8.60 14.76 18.65
CA PHE A 33 -8.55 14.78 17.20
C PHE A 33 -9.73 14.02 16.57
N ALA A 34 -10.12 12.88 17.14
CA ALA A 34 -11.34 12.19 16.74
C ALA A 34 -12.61 13.06 16.90
N ASP A 35 -12.67 13.89 17.95
CA ASP A 35 -13.71 14.91 18.12
C ASP A 35 -13.63 15.94 16.98
N GLY A 36 -12.43 16.41 16.62
CA GLY A 36 -12.20 17.35 15.52
C GLY A 36 -12.65 16.82 14.16
N ILE A 37 -12.32 15.56 13.82
CA ILE A 37 -12.76 14.92 12.57
C ILE A 37 -14.26 14.73 12.50
N TYR A 38 -14.88 14.36 13.63
CA TYR A 38 -16.33 14.25 13.71
C TYR A 38 -17.01 15.60 13.50
N GLU A 39 -16.52 16.64 14.17
CA GLU A 39 -17.07 17.98 14.11
C GLU A 39 -16.90 18.63 12.73
N VAL A 40 -15.69 18.58 12.15
CA VAL A 40 -15.39 19.21 10.85
C VAL A 40 -16.24 18.65 9.70
N THR A 41 -16.74 17.43 9.88
CA THR A 41 -17.54 16.72 8.87
C THR A 41 -19.03 16.61 9.22
N ASN A 42 -19.53 17.32 10.23
CA ASN A 42 -20.93 17.20 10.72
C ASN A 42 -21.34 15.73 10.98
N GLY A 43 -20.42 14.99 11.60
CA GLY A 43 -20.55 13.58 11.96
C GLY A 43 -20.55 12.61 10.78
N ALA A 44 -20.13 13.03 9.58
CA ALA A 44 -19.97 12.12 8.46
C ALA A 44 -18.84 11.12 8.72
N HIS A 45 -17.74 11.57 9.32
CA HIS A 45 -16.51 10.80 9.44
C HIS A 45 -16.12 10.59 10.90
N LYS A 46 -15.46 9.46 11.18
CA LYS A 46 -14.96 9.08 12.51
C LYS A 46 -13.60 8.42 12.38
N ILE A 47 -12.74 8.63 13.38
CA ILE A 47 -11.51 7.86 13.51
C ILE A 47 -11.85 6.54 14.21
N ARG A 48 -11.44 5.43 13.58
CA ARG A 48 -11.56 4.08 14.12
C ARG A 48 -10.26 3.68 14.78
N THR A 49 -9.16 3.55 14.05
CA THR A 49 -7.89 3.09 14.63
C THR A 49 -6.81 4.14 14.47
N VAL A 50 -6.08 4.42 15.55
CA VAL A 50 -4.82 5.16 15.49
C VAL A 50 -3.69 4.20 15.88
N THR A 51 -2.80 3.96 14.93
CA THR A 51 -1.65 3.06 15.10
C THR A 51 -0.38 3.88 15.30
N PHE A 52 0.24 3.73 16.47
CA PHE A 52 1.46 4.44 16.85
C PHE A 52 2.68 3.54 16.69
N TYR A 53 3.57 3.95 15.80
CA TYR A 53 4.94 3.46 15.70
C TYR A 53 5.84 4.40 16.47
N ASP A 54 6.74 3.86 17.28
CA ASP A 54 7.73 4.65 18.01
C ASP A 54 9.12 4.52 17.37
N ASN A 55 10.07 5.29 17.89
CA ASN A 55 11.47 5.32 17.47
C ASN A 55 11.65 5.62 15.96
N GLY A 56 10.78 6.45 15.40
CA GLY A 56 10.81 6.89 13.99
C GLY A 56 10.43 5.82 12.98
N ARG A 57 9.95 4.65 13.42
CA ARG A 57 9.57 3.56 12.52
C ARG A 57 8.43 4.00 11.59
N PHE A 58 8.55 3.65 10.31
CA PHE A 58 7.58 3.95 9.25
C PHE A 58 7.26 5.44 9.06
N ALA A 59 8.17 6.35 9.45
CA ALA A 59 7.94 7.78 9.29
C ALA A 59 7.63 8.19 7.84
N ASP A 60 8.30 7.58 6.86
CA ASP A 60 8.10 7.81 5.43
C ASP A 60 6.72 7.39 4.89
N ARG A 61 5.99 6.55 5.64
CA ARG A 61 4.68 5.98 5.24
C ARG A 61 3.54 6.37 6.16
N ALA A 62 3.84 6.92 7.34
CA ALA A 62 2.84 7.29 8.31
C ALA A 62 2.00 8.47 7.81
N ASP A 63 0.68 8.41 8.06
CA ASP A 63 -0.22 9.54 7.79
C ASP A 63 0.23 10.78 8.58
N ILE A 64 0.77 10.58 9.78
CA ILE A 64 1.31 11.63 10.64
C ILE A 64 2.75 11.31 11.06
N GLN A 65 3.69 12.16 10.67
CA GLN A 65 5.02 12.22 11.24
C GLN A 65 5.03 13.10 12.48
N TRP A 66 5.43 12.52 13.59
CA TRP A 66 5.49 13.18 14.89
C TRP A 66 6.94 13.39 15.33
N ILE A 67 7.40 14.63 15.26
CA ILE A 67 8.78 15.03 15.59
C ILE A 67 8.88 15.72 16.95
N GLN A 68 10.09 16.02 17.42
CA GLN A 68 10.28 16.65 18.72
C GLN A 68 9.70 18.08 18.76
N PHE A 69 10.00 18.88 17.76
CA PHE A 69 9.56 20.26 17.67
C PHE A 69 9.27 20.59 16.21
N GLU A 70 8.06 21.05 15.94
CA GLU A 70 7.63 21.48 14.62
C GLU A 70 7.33 22.98 14.66
N GLN A 71 8.18 23.77 14.00
CA GLN A 71 8.03 25.22 14.01
C GLN A 71 6.82 25.67 13.18
N GLN A 72 6.45 24.92 12.14
CA GLN A 72 5.30 25.20 11.29
C GLN A 72 4.67 23.86 10.91
N PRO A 73 3.70 23.35 11.71
CA PRO A 73 2.89 22.21 11.33
C PRO A 73 2.38 22.40 9.91
N ARG A 74 2.41 21.30 9.15
CA ARG A 74 2.16 21.33 7.71
C ARG A 74 1.69 19.97 7.25
N ALA A 75 0.91 19.96 6.18
CA ALA A 75 0.48 18.74 5.53
C ALA A 75 0.65 18.81 4.02
N SER A 76 0.89 17.64 3.43
CA SER A 76 0.70 17.48 1.99
C SER A 76 -0.78 17.63 1.66
N THR A 77 -1.15 18.46 0.69
CA THR A 77 -2.56 18.62 0.33
C THR A 77 -3.08 17.39 -0.42
N ASN A 78 -4.22 16.85 0.04
CA ASN A 78 -4.97 15.79 -0.61
C ASN A 78 -4.09 14.56 -0.91
N ALA A 79 -3.37 14.13 0.13
CA ALA A 79 -2.41 13.04 0.11
C ALA A 79 -2.89 11.78 0.84
N TYR A 80 -3.99 11.86 1.61
CA TYR A 80 -4.61 10.69 2.24
C TYR A 80 -4.96 9.63 1.20
N GLY A 81 -4.60 8.37 1.44
CA GLY A 81 -4.84 7.30 0.47
C GLY A 81 -4.13 7.56 -0.87
N ARG A 82 -3.02 8.31 -0.88
CA ARG A 82 -2.11 8.48 -2.04
C ARG A 82 -0.70 7.90 -1.89
N GLY A 83 -0.41 7.29 -0.74
CA GLY A 83 0.78 6.47 -0.44
C GLY A 83 2.06 7.28 -0.44
N ARG A 84 1.89 8.60 -0.40
CA ARG A 84 2.90 9.65 -0.43
C ARG A 84 2.31 10.85 0.27
N GLY A 85 3.15 11.62 0.95
CA GLY A 85 2.73 12.79 1.71
C GLY A 85 2.26 12.42 3.12
N THR A 86 2.40 13.39 4.02
CA THR A 86 2.19 13.19 5.47
C THR A 86 1.73 14.51 6.10
N VAL A 87 1.20 14.41 7.32
CA VAL A 87 1.00 15.51 8.25
C VAL A 87 2.22 15.58 9.17
N HIS A 88 2.85 16.74 9.28
CA HIS A 88 3.93 16.99 10.23
C HIS A 88 3.40 17.67 11.48
N MET A 89 3.62 17.04 12.62
CA MET A 89 3.30 17.54 13.96
C MET A 89 4.49 17.31 14.89
N GLY A 90 4.48 17.89 16.09
CA GLY A 90 5.49 17.56 17.10
C GLY A 90 5.05 17.74 18.54
N ASP A 91 5.90 17.31 19.48
CA ASP A 91 5.63 17.45 20.93
C ASP A 91 5.49 18.94 21.32
N ALA A 92 6.13 19.82 20.57
CA ALA A 92 5.90 21.26 20.60
C ALA A 92 5.63 21.81 19.19
N ILE A 93 4.72 22.80 19.09
CA ILE A 93 4.32 23.41 17.80
C ILE A 93 4.39 24.94 17.83
N PHE A 94 4.79 25.58 16.73
CA PHE A 94 4.96 27.05 16.59
C PHE A 94 6.05 27.68 17.47
N SER A 95 6.12 27.28 18.73
CA SER A 95 7.11 27.67 19.72
C SER A 95 7.45 26.49 20.62
N GLN A 96 8.65 26.48 21.20
CA GLN A 96 9.02 25.47 22.20
C GLN A 96 8.21 25.57 23.50
N ASN A 97 7.38 26.60 23.67
CA ASN A 97 6.53 26.74 24.85
C ASN A 97 5.14 26.14 24.65
N THR A 98 4.71 25.91 23.40
CA THR A 98 3.41 25.35 23.09
C THR A 98 3.54 23.82 23.10
N GLN A 99 3.21 23.18 24.20
CA GLN A 99 3.57 21.77 24.45
C GLN A 99 2.33 20.87 24.45
N ILE A 100 2.44 19.66 23.89
CA ILE A 100 1.34 18.66 23.89
C ILE A 100 0.88 18.31 25.32
N THR A 101 1.77 18.48 26.29
CA THR A 101 1.50 18.20 27.71
C THR A 101 0.90 19.38 28.48
N ASP A 102 0.85 20.59 27.91
CA ASP A 102 0.25 21.74 28.56
C ASP A 102 -1.28 21.76 28.31
N PRO A 103 -2.11 21.65 29.36
CA PRO A 103 -3.56 21.68 29.20
C PRO A 103 -4.10 23.00 28.64
N ASN A 104 -3.34 24.11 28.69
CA ASN A 104 -3.74 25.39 28.11
C ASN A 104 -3.53 25.45 26.59
N ASP A 105 -2.69 24.57 26.04
CA ASP A 105 -2.38 24.53 24.60
C ASP A 105 -3.20 23.50 23.83
N VAL A 106 -4.03 22.73 24.55
CA VAL A 106 -4.79 21.63 23.98
C VAL A 106 -5.72 22.05 22.83
N GLY A 107 -6.30 23.26 22.90
CA GLY A 107 -7.12 23.80 21.82
C GLY A 107 -6.30 24.15 20.58
N THR A 108 -5.08 24.66 20.78
CA THR A 108 -4.13 24.92 19.69
C THR A 108 -3.77 23.61 18.99
N PHE A 109 -3.36 22.59 19.74
CA PHE A 109 -3.01 21.28 19.18
C PHE A 109 -4.16 20.61 18.44
N LEU A 110 -5.36 20.60 19.03
CA LEU A 110 -6.55 20.04 18.41
C LEU A 110 -6.86 20.73 17.08
N ASN A 111 -6.93 22.06 17.10
CA ASN A 111 -7.27 22.83 15.91
C ASN A 111 -6.21 22.64 14.82
N THR A 112 -4.93 22.74 15.17
CA THR A 112 -3.81 22.55 14.23
C THR A 112 -3.81 21.14 13.63
N LEU A 113 -3.93 20.08 14.42
CA LEU A 113 -3.95 18.72 13.85
C LEU A 113 -5.19 18.51 12.97
N THR A 114 -6.35 19.06 13.34
CA THR A 114 -7.56 18.99 12.51
C THR A 114 -7.41 19.80 11.21
N HIS A 115 -6.72 20.94 11.27
CA HIS A 115 -6.38 21.81 10.14
C HIS A 115 -5.45 21.09 9.16
N GLU A 116 -4.35 20.53 9.65
CA GLU A 116 -3.38 19.82 8.81
C GLU A 116 -3.98 18.56 8.21
N TRP A 117 -4.75 17.80 8.99
CA TRP A 117 -5.49 16.67 8.46
C TRP A 117 -6.52 17.09 7.39
N SER A 118 -7.10 18.27 7.54
CA SER A 118 -8.06 18.81 6.58
C SER A 118 -7.42 19.07 5.22
N HIS A 119 -6.19 19.60 5.18
CA HIS A 119 -5.39 19.60 3.95
C HIS A 119 -5.15 18.18 3.45
N TYR A 120 -4.63 17.32 4.32
CA TYR A 120 -4.18 15.96 3.99
C TYR A 120 -5.28 15.11 3.36
N THR A 121 -6.47 15.11 3.94
CA THR A 121 -7.53 14.18 3.58
C THR A 121 -8.56 14.76 2.62
N TYR A 122 -8.96 16.00 2.83
CA TYR A 122 -10.09 16.59 2.10
C TYR A 122 -9.65 17.60 1.03
N GLY A 123 -8.36 17.95 0.98
CA GLY A 123 -7.80 18.82 -0.05
C GLY A 123 -8.27 20.27 0.00
N ILE A 124 -8.79 20.71 1.14
CA ILE A 124 -9.06 22.13 1.38
C ILE A 124 -7.75 22.85 1.68
N LEU A 125 -7.78 24.18 1.59
CA LEU A 125 -6.60 25.04 1.68
C LEU A 125 -6.83 26.07 2.77
N ASP A 126 -5.80 26.84 3.04
CA ASP A 126 -5.79 27.83 4.11
C ASP A 126 -6.83 28.94 3.90
N GLU A 127 -7.37 29.40 5.02
CA GLU A 127 -8.33 30.49 5.09
C GLU A 127 -7.89 31.60 6.08
N TYR A 128 -6.60 31.66 6.44
CA TYR A 128 -6.01 32.73 7.23
C TYR A 128 -5.14 33.69 6.40
N ALA A 129 -4.82 34.84 6.98
CA ALA A 129 -3.87 35.79 6.41
C ALA A 129 -2.46 35.54 6.90
N SER A 130 -1.47 35.70 6.02
CA SER A 130 -0.05 35.51 6.31
C SER A 130 0.74 36.77 6.02
N ASP A 131 1.80 37.04 6.75
CA ASP A 131 2.72 38.15 6.46
C ASP A 131 3.64 37.85 5.25
N LYS A 132 3.61 36.63 4.72
CA LYS A 132 4.40 36.19 3.57
C LYS A 132 3.91 36.84 2.26
N THR A 133 4.86 37.22 1.40
CA THR A 133 4.59 37.77 0.05
C THR A 133 4.49 36.66 -1.00
N SER A 134 3.64 35.65 -0.77
CA SER A 134 3.42 34.58 -1.75
C SER A 134 2.57 35.10 -2.92
N THR A 135 2.92 34.70 -4.15
CA THR A 135 2.09 34.92 -5.35
C THR A 135 1.26 33.70 -5.74
N ASP A 136 1.46 32.57 -5.07
CA ASP A 136 0.70 31.35 -5.31
C ASP A 136 -0.76 31.54 -4.83
N PRO A 137 -1.77 31.34 -5.71
CA PRO A 137 -3.17 31.45 -5.31
C PRO A 137 -3.56 30.43 -4.24
N GLY A 138 -2.88 29.28 -4.15
CA GLY A 138 -3.11 28.23 -3.17
C GLY A 138 -2.47 28.46 -1.80
N SER A 139 -1.71 29.54 -1.65
CA SER A 139 -1.03 29.92 -0.40
C SER A 139 -1.69 31.14 0.27
N PRO A 140 -1.62 31.26 1.61
CA PRO A 140 -1.99 32.48 2.34
C PRO A 140 -1.20 33.72 1.90
N GLN A 141 -1.86 34.86 1.87
CA GLN A 141 -1.26 36.16 1.51
C GLN A 141 -1.62 37.26 2.52
N SER A 142 -0.83 38.34 2.53
CA SER A 142 -1.01 39.47 3.47
C SER A 142 -2.31 40.25 3.30
N GLY A 143 -2.93 40.18 2.11
CA GLY A 143 -4.24 40.78 1.85
C GLY A 143 -5.43 39.88 2.13
N ASP A 144 -5.22 38.66 2.63
CA ASP A 144 -6.30 37.69 2.81
C ASP A 144 -7.27 38.12 3.91
N THR A 145 -8.54 37.82 3.69
CA THR A 145 -9.65 38.15 4.59
C THR A 145 -10.27 36.84 5.11
N PRO A 146 -9.90 36.38 6.31
CA PRO A 146 -10.39 35.11 6.84
C PRO A 146 -11.92 35.06 6.96
N PRO A 147 -12.59 33.91 6.77
CA PRO A 147 -14.02 33.76 6.95
C PRO A 147 -14.52 34.29 8.30
N GLN A 148 -15.80 34.68 8.36
CA GLN A 148 -16.45 35.15 9.59
C GLN A 148 -17.79 34.44 9.82
N PRO A 149 -17.92 33.58 10.86
CA PRO A 149 -16.87 33.19 11.81
C PRO A 149 -15.72 32.40 11.15
N CYS A 150 -14.57 32.34 11.83
CA CYS A 150 -13.43 31.55 11.37
C CYS A 150 -13.77 30.06 11.34
N SER A 151 -13.24 29.36 10.33
CA SER A 151 -13.30 27.91 10.19
C SER A 151 -12.08 27.24 10.83
N VAL A 152 -12.00 25.91 10.72
CA VAL A 152 -10.80 25.15 11.10
C VAL A 152 -9.59 25.49 10.25
N MET A 153 -9.81 25.99 9.02
CA MET A 153 -8.75 26.41 8.10
C MET A 153 -8.21 27.82 8.41
N CYS A 154 -8.66 28.45 9.49
CA CYS A 154 -8.07 29.67 10.02
C CYS A 154 -6.96 29.38 11.04
N ALA A 155 -6.32 30.43 11.57
CA ALA A 155 -5.34 30.29 12.64
C ALA A 155 -5.95 29.69 13.93
N ALA A 156 -5.22 28.76 14.53
CA ALA A 156 -5.63 27.97 15.69
C ALA A 156 -5.81 28.84 16.96
N PRO A 157 -6.99 28.79 17.62
CA PRO A 157 -7.18 29.42 18.92
C PRO A 157 -6.67 28.53 20.07
N PRO A 158 -6.26 29.11 21.20
CA PRO A 158 -5.82 28.33 22.37
C PRO A 158 -6.95 27.56 23.06
N SER A 159 -8.18 28.07 23.01
CA SER A 159 -9.36 27.40 23.57
C SER A 159 -10.08 26.55 22.54
N ILE A 160 -10.60 25.39 22.95
CA ILE A 160 -11.47 24.56 22.12
C ILE A 160 -12.80 25.28 21.87
N ASP A 161 -13.11 25.52 20.59
CA ASP A 161 -14.38 26.03 20.10
C ASP A 161 -14.85 25.14 18.96
N PHE A 162 -15.85 24.28 19.23
CA PHE A 162 -16.33 23.30 18.26
C PHE A 162 -16.93 23.94 17.00
N ALA A 163 -17.57 25.11 17.13
CA ALA A 163 -18.09 25.83 15.97
C ALA A 163 -16.97 26.28 15.02
N ARG A 164 -15.76 26.50 15.54
CA ARG A 164 -14.57 26.84 14.75
C ARG A 164 -13.81 25.62 14.23
N LEU A 165 -14.14 24.40 14.65
CA LEU A 165 -13.57 23.18 14.05
C LEU A 165 -14.29 22.79 12.75
N ASN A 166 -15.34 23.51 12.37
CA ASN A 166 -16.09 23.28 11.15
C ASN A 166 -15.45 23.93 9.91
N PHE A 167 -15.75 23.40 8.73
CA PHE A 167 -15.39 24.05 7.47
C PHE A 167 -16.16 25.36 7.24
N SER A 168 -15.58 26.28 6.46
CA SER A 168 -16.26 27.50 6.04
C SER A 168 -17.46 27.21 5.15
N THR A 169 -18.43 28.12 5.15
CA THR A 169 -19.65 28.05 4.35
C THR A 169 -19.77 29.25 3.43
N PRO A 170 -20.75 29.26 2.48
CA PRO A 170 -21.04 30.47 1.71
C PRO A 170 -21.40 31.65 2.60
N LYS A 171 -22.08 31.40 3.73
CA LYS A 171 -22.47 32.44 4.69
C LYS A 171 -21.25 33.09 5.34
N SER A 172 -20.24 32.31 5.72
CA SER A 172 -19.03 32.82 6.37
C SER A 172 -18.00 33.42 5.40
N THR A 173 -18.18 33.25 4.09
CA THR A 173 -17.29 33.78 3.04
C THR A 173 -18.02 34.80 2.17
N ALA A 174 -18.64 34.37 1.06
CA ALA A 174 -19.32 35.24 0.10
C ALA A 174 -20.44 36.09 0.74
N GLY A 175 -21.19 35.51 1.69
CA GLY A 175 -22.27 36.19 2.41
C GLY A 175 -21.83 37.39 3.25
N VAL A 176 -20.53 37.46 3.59
CA VAL A 176 -19.92 38.56 4.35
C VAL A 176 -18.81 39.28 3.56
N GLY A 177 -18.70 39.02 2.26
CA GLY A 177 -17.70 39.65 1.39
C GLY A 177 -16.25 39.26 1.69
N ARG A 178 -16.02 38.06 2.25
CA ARG A 178 -14.70 37.54 2.62
C ARG A 178 -14.30 36.36 1.76
N THR A 179 -14.04 36.62 0.48
CA THR A 179 -13.68 35.62 -0.54
C THR A 179 -12.20 35.69 -0.92
N ASN A 180 -11.41 36.54 -0.26
CA ASN A 180 -9.97 36.62 -0.50
C ASN A 180 -9.22 35.71 0.47
N THR A 181 -9.20 34.43 0.19
CA THR A 181 -8.46 33.40 0.95
C THR A 181 -7.80 32.47 -0.05
N ALA A 182 -6.73 31.76 0.35
CA ALA A 182 -6.10 30.76 -0.50
C ALA A 182 -7.10 29.72 -1.04
N HIS A 183 -7.97 29.20 -0.16
CA HIS A 183 -9.02 28.28 -0.55
C HIS A 183 -9.99 28.84 -1.59
N TYR A 184 -10.68 29.95 -1.28
CA TYR A 184 -11.68 30.52 -2.18
C TYR A 184 -11.08 30.98 -3.51
N ARG A 185 -9.84 31.52 -3.55
CA ARG A 185 -9.16 31.85 -4.81
C ARG A 185 -8.97 30.62 -5.70
N THR A 186 -8.64 29.48 -5.09
CA THR A 186 -8.33 28.24 -5.80
C THR A 186 -9.57 27.51 -6.28
N PHE A 187 -10.62 27.44 -5.45
CA PHE A 187 -11.82 26.65 -5.73
C PHE A 187 -13.04 27.46 -6.15
N GLY A 188 -12.99 28.78 -6.01
CA GLY A 188 -14.12 29.68 -6.27
C GLY A 188 -15.31 29.47 -5.33
N ALA A 189 -15.10 28.80 -4.19
CA ALA A 189 -16.14 28.35 -3.29
C ALA A 189 -15.60 28.23 -1.84
N SER A 190 -16.51 28.14 -0.88
CA SER A 190 -16.18 27.82 0.52
C SER A 190 -15.73 26.35 0.69
N ALA A 191 -15.08 26.03 1.81
CA ALA A 191 -14.60 24.67 2.09
C ALA A 191 -15.73 23.63 2.06
N TRP A 192 -16.90 23.93 2.65
CA TRP A 192 -18.05 23.03 2.57
C TRP A 192 -18.59 22.84 1.14
N GLU A 193 -18.66 23.90 0.33
CA GLU A 193 -19.08 23.76 -1.08
C GLU A 193 -18.08 22.93 -1.88
N THR A 194 -16.78 23.06 -1.59
CA THR A 194 -15.73 22.29 -2.24
C THR A 194 -15.83 20.81 -1.87
N VAL A 195 -15.88 20.46 -0.58
CA VAL A 195 -15.90 19.05 -0.16
C VAL A 195 -17.23 18.35 -0.48
N ALA A 196 -18.34 19.08 -0.56
CA ALA A 196 -19.66 18.52 -0.87
C ALA A 196 -19.90 18.27 -2.38
N ARG A 197 -19.16 18.94 -3.28
CA ARG A 197 -19.37 18.78 -4.73
C ARG A 197 -18.45 17.71 -5.34
N PRO A 198 -18.82 17.08 -6.47
CA PRO A 198 -17.91 16.22 -7.23
C PRO A 198 -16.66 16.98 -7.73
N PRO A 199 -15.45 16.38 -7.71
CA PRO A 199 -14.21 17.01 -8.19
C PRO A 199 -14.23 17.41 -9.66
N ALA A 200 -15.09 16.79 -10.47
CA ALA A 200 -15.31 17.18 -11.86
C ALA A 200 -15.86 18.61 -12.00
N ASN A 201 -16.50 19.13 -10.95
CA ASN A 201 -17.08 20.47 -10.89
C ASN A 201 -16.12 21.52 -10.30
N ASP A 202 -14.88 21.15 -9.98
CA ASP A 202 -13.87 22.11 -9.57
C ASP A 202 -13.39 22.97 -10.74
N PRO A 203 -12.78 24.15 -10.45
CA PRO A 203 -12.15 24.97 -11.47
C PRO A 203 -11.19 24.17 -12.35
N PRO A 204 -11.03 24.53 -13.64
CA PRO A 204 -10.23 23.75 -14.58
C PRO A 204 -8.81 23.40 -14.11
N ALA A 205 -8.15 24.30 -13.36
CA ALA A 205 -6.79 24.10 -12.85
C ALA A 205 -6.69 23.03 -11.73
N THR A 206 -7.79 22.71 -11.06
CA THR A 206 -7.85 21.74 -9.95
C THR A 206 -8.81 20.59 -10.21
N ARG A 207 -9.33 20.48 -11.44
CA ARG A 207 -10.36 19.49 -11.79
C ARG A 207 -9.82 18.07 -11.69
N GLY A 208 -10.51 17.23 -10.93
CA GLY A 208 -10.18 15.81 -10.77
C GLY A 208 -8.94 15.54 -9.92
N THR A 209 -8.32 16.57 -9.34
CA THR A 209 -7.10 16.38 -8.54
C THR A 209 -7.41 15.98 -7.11
N ARG A 210 -8.58 16.32 -6.55
CA ARG A 210 -8.98 15.96 -5.17
C ARG A 210 -9.81 14.68 -5.06
N LEU A 211 -9.73 14.00 -3.92
CA LEU A 211 -10.62 12.90 -3.56
C LEU A 211 -12.08 13.38 -3.45
N TYR A 212 -13.01 12.52 -3.86
CA TYR A 212 -14.44 12.76 -3.67
C TYR A 212 -14.95 12.00 -2.45
N TRP A 213 -15.62 12.73 -1.56
CA TRP A 213 -16.26 12.20 -0.37
C TRP A 213 -17.77 12.38 -0.51
N ASP A 214 -18.41 11.37 -1.11
CA ASP A 214 -19.84 11.39 -1.47
C ASP A 214 -20.76 11.48 -0.25
N ASP A 215 -20.29 11.02 0.91
CA ASP A 215 -20.91 11.08 2.22
C ASP A 215 -20.85 12.46 2.89
N LEU A 216 -20.00 13.38 2.44
CA LEU A 216 -19.98 14.76 2.92
C LEU A 216 -21.11 15.62 2.31
N ALA A 217 -21.49 15.35 1.05
CA ALA A 217 -22.55 16.10 0.37
C ALA A 217 -23.89 16.15 1.14
N PRO A 218 -24.45 15.04 1.67
CA PRO A 218 -25.69 15.08 2.44
C PRO A 218 -25.53 15.68 3.85
N LYS A 219 -24.30 15.96 4.29
CA LYS A 219 -23.96 16.51 5.60
C LYS A 219 -23.62 18.00 5.55
N GLY A 220 -23.47 18.54 4.35
CA GLY A 220 -23.22 19.95 4.11
C GLY A 220 -24.34 20.84 4.67
N PRO A 221 -24.02 22.04 5.17
CA PRO A 221 -25.02 23.00 5.64
C PRO A 221 -25.97 23.42 4.52
N ALA A 222 -27.23 23.67 4.85
CA ALA A 222 -28.16 24.26 3.88
C ALA A 222 -27.69 25.65 3.43
N ALA A 223 -28.07 26.06 2.23
CA ALA A 223 -27.68 27.36 1.68
C ALA A 223 -28.02 28.52 2.64
N GLY A 224 -27.02 29.33 2.96
CA GLY A 224 -27.15 30.46 3.88
C GLY A 224 -27.26 30.10 5.37
N GLN A 225 -26.94 28.86 5.77
CA GLN A 225 -26.89 28.43 7.17
C GLN A 225 -25.45 28.25 7.65
N ASP A 226 -25.27 28.28 8.96
CA ASP A 226 -24.04 27.83 9.60
C ASP A 226 -24.00 26.29 9.65
N PRO A 227 -22.82 25.67 9.78
CA PRO A 227 -22.72 24.24 10.05
C PRO A 227 -23.40 23.86 11.36
N SER A 228 -23.84 22.60 11.46
CA SER A 228 -24.29 22.07 12.75
C SER A 228 -23.09 21.93 13.68
N VAL A 229 -23.33 22.14 14.98
CA VAL A 229 -22.34 21.88 16.02
C VAL A 229 -22.74 20.60 16.72
N GLU A 230 -21.99 19.54 16.50
CA GLU A 230 -22.32 18.21 17.02
C GLU A 230 -21.76 18.00 18.43
N LEU A 231 -20.64 18.63 18.73
CA LEU A 231 -19.92 18.50 20.00
C LEU A 231 -20.22 19.64 20.98
N PRO A 232 -20.21 19.37 22.30
CA PRO A 232 -19.80 18.12 22.93
C PRO A 232 -20.90 17.05 23.01
N ALA A 233 -22.13 17.33 22.54
CA ALA A 233 -23.29 16.45 22.72
C ALA A 233 -23.08 15.06 22.11
N ALA A 234 -22.44 14.96 20.95
CA ALA A 234 -22.18 13.72 20.23
C ALA A 234 -20.83 13.05 20.56
N ARG A 235 -20.10 13.49 21.60
CA ARG A 235 -18.72 13.02 21.87
C ARG A 235 -18.62 11.50 22.01
N THR A 236 -19.58 10.87 22.69
CA THR A 236 -19.60 9.41 22.82
C THR A 236 -19.68 8.75 21.44
N THR A 237 -20.54 9.25 20.55
CA THR A 237 -20.66 8.76 19.18
C THR A 237 -19.41 9.06 18.35
N ALA A 238 -18.77 10.21 18.53
CA ALA A 238 -17.52 10.54 17.83
C ALA A 238 -16.41 9.52 18.12
N ARG A 239 -16.39 8.95 19.33
CA ARG A 239 -15.31 8.07 19.84
C ARG A 239 -15.68 6.60 19.98
N ASP A 240 -16.92 6.19 19.72
CA ASP A 240 -17.37 4.82 20.00
C ASP A 240 -16.63 3.74 19.16
N ALA A 241 -16.00 4.15 18.06
CA ALA A 241 -15.20 3.29 17.20
C ALA A 241 -13.69 3.43 17.43
N LEU A 242 -13.28 4.40 18.26
CA LEU A 242 -11.88 4.79 18.42
C LEU A 242 -11.10 3.77 19.26
N ASN A 243 -9.99 3.30 18.69
CA ASN A 243 -9.06 2.38 19.30
C ASN A 243 -7.62 2.88 19.11
N PHE A 244 -6.79 2.71 20.15
CA PHE A 244 -5.37 3.02 20.12
C PHE A 244 -4.55 1.75 20.06
N VAL A 245 -3.63 1.70 19.11
CA VAL A 245 -2.73 0.56 18.90
C VAL A 245 -1.30 1.07 19.01
N TRP A 246 -0.54 0.53 19.94
CA TRP A 246 0.89 0.81 20.08
C TRP A 246 1.68 -0.39 19.57
N VAL A 247 2.48 -0.17 18.55
CA VAL A 247 3.23 -1.22 17.87
C VAL A 247 4.41 -1.64 18.75
N ASP A 248 4.46 -2.90 19.18
CA ASP A 248 5.67 -3.41 19.85
C ASP A 248 6.85 -3.39 18.87
N ALA A 249 7.99 -2.87 19.31
CA ALA A 249 9.24 -2.91 18.56
C ALA A 249 9.71 -4.35 18.28
N ASN A 250 9.26 -5.30 19.09
CA ASN A 250 9.65 -6.70 19.03
C ASN A 250 8.56 -7.64 18.47
N ALA A 251 7.38 -7.12 18.10
CA ALA A 251 6.40 -7.93 17.41
C ALA A 251 6.85 -8.06 15.93
N PRO A 252 7.14 -9.28 15.43
CA PRO A 252 7.44 -9.46 14.02
C PRO A 252 6.27 -8.90 13.21
N THR A 253 6.59 -8.06 12.22
CA THR A 253 5.62 -7.48 11.31
C THR A 253 5.00 -8.59 10.48
N ALA A 254 3.90 -9.19 10.97
CA ALA A 254 3.24 -10.29 10.30
C ALA A 254 2.42 -9.79 9.12
N LYS A 255 2.73 -10.27 7.91
CA LYS A 255 1.91 -10.09 6.71
C LYS A 255 0.71 -11.01 6.76
N HIS A 256 -0.45 -10.51 6.34
CA HIS A 256 -1.64 -11.32 6.16
C HIS A 256 -2.02 -11.37 4.68
N ARG A 257 -2.12 -12.57 4.12
CA ARG A 257 -2.57 -12.78 2.74
C ARG A 257 -3.71 -13.76 2.69
N VAL A 258 -4.75 -13.41 1.94
CA VAL A 258 -5.78 -14.36 1.52
C VAL A 258 -5.75 -14.49 0.00
N PHE A 259 -5.61 -15.71 -0.49
CA PHE A 259 -5.72 -16.04 -1.90
C PHE A 259 -7.17 -16.39 -2.23
N LEU A 260 -7.76 -15.66 -3.18
CA LEU A 260 -9.05 -15.99 -3.79
C LEU A 260 -8.79 -16.65 -5.14
N ILE A 261 -9.12 -17.93 -5.26
CA ILE A 261 -8.77 -18.74 -6.44
C ILE A 261 -10.05 -19.13 -7.19
N ASP A 262 -10.19 -18.65 -8.42
CA ASP A 262 -11.19 -19.16 -9.37
C ASP A 262 -10.91 -20.65 -9.63
N VAL A 263 -11.91 -21.49 -9.43
CA VAL A 263 -11.86 -22.93 -9.74
C VAL A 263 -12.90 -23.33 -10.78
N SER A 264 -13.35 -22.38 -11.61
CA SER A 264 -14.22 -22.68 -12.75
C SER A 264 -13.53 -23.63 -13.75
N ALA A 265 -14.32 -24.27 -14.61
CA ALA A 265 -13.86 -25.20 -15.64
C ALA A 265 -12.80 -24.59 -16.57
N ASP A 266 -12.84 -23.26 -16.75
CA ASP A 266 -11.89 -22.51 -17.56
C ASP A 266 -10.48 -22.50 -16.94
N MET A 267 -10.38 -22.53 -15.61
CA MET A 267 -9.11 -22.66 -14.88
C MET A 267 -8.50 -24.07 -14.99
N GLY A 268 -9.31 -25.07 -15.33
CA GLY A 268 -8.84 -26.43 -15.62
C GLY A 268 -8.21 -26.61 -17.01
N GLN A 269 -8.20 -25.56 -17.84
CA GLN A 269 -7.59 -25.58 -19.18
C GLN A 269 -6.17 -25.00 -19.15
N ASP A 270 -5.37 -25.36 -20.14
CA ASP A 270 -4.05 -24.76 -20.43
C ASP A 270 -3.12 -24.64 -19.20
N ASN A 271 -3.22 -25.60 -18.27
CA ASN A 271 -2.44 -25.66 -17.03
C ASN A 271 -2.67 -24.51 -16.03
N LYS A 272 -3.68 -23.64 -16.23
CA LYS A 272 -3.83 -22.40 -15.44
C LYS A 272 -3.92 -22.63 -13.93
N LEU A 273 -4.77 -23.56 -13.50
CA LEU A 273 -4.94 -23.87 -12.08
C LEU A 273 -3.67 -24.50 -11.47
N GLU A 274 -2.99 -25.38 -12.21
CA GLU A 274 -1.76 -26.01 -11.71
C GLU A 274 -0.61 -24.99 -11.62
N SER A 275 -0.47 -24.11 -12.62
CA SER A 275 0.46 -22.97 -12.56
C SER A 275 0.14 -22.05 -11.38
N ALA A 276 -1.14 -21.81 -11.09
CA ALA A 276 -1.57 -21.01 -9.94
C ALA A 276 -1.20 -21.70 -8.62
N LYS A 277 -1.46 -23.01 -8.49
CA LYS A 277 -1.09 -23.81 -7.33
C LYS A 277 0.42 -23.76 -7.09
N LEU A 278 1.24 -23.94 -8.12
CA LEU A 278 2.69 -23.91 -8.01
C LEU A 278 3.22 -22.53 -7.57
N ALA A 279 2.68 -21.45 -8.13
CA ALA A 279 3.07 -20.08 -7.73
C ALA A 279 2.67 -19.73 -6.29
N ILE A 280 1.49 -20.18 -5.83
CA ILE A 280 1.05 -19.95 -4.44
C ILE A 280 1.88 -20.80 -3.47
N LYS A 281 2.28 -22.02 -3.84
CA LYS A 281 3.20 -22.83 -3.03
C LYS A 281 4.57 -22.14 -2.89
N ASN A 282 5.11 -21.57 -3.97
CA ASN A 282 6.31 -20.73 -3.90
C ASN A 282 6.14 -19.55 -2.92
N TYR A 283 4.98 -18.88 -2.98
CA TYR A 283 4.68 -17.79 -2.06
C TYR A 283 4.67 -18.27 -0.59
N VAL A 284 4.04 -19.42 -0.33
CA VAL A 284 3.98 -20.03 1.00
C VAL A 284 5.37 -20.39 1.51
N ASP A 285 6.27 -20.88 0.66
CA ASP A 285 7.65 -21.21 1.08
C ASP A 285 8.42 -19.95 1.51
N ARG A 286 8.27 -18.85 0.76
CA ARG A 286 8.94 -17.56 1.02
C ARG A 286 8.31 -16.68 2.11
N THR A 287 7.14 -17.07 2.61
CA THR A 287 6.42 -16.31 3.64
C THR A 287 7.22 -16.33 4.96
N ASN A 288 7.25 -15.30 5.80
CA ASN A 288 8.07 -15.36 7.03
C ASN A 288 7.36 -16.12 8.15
N VAL A 289 8.13 -16.69 9.09
CA VAL A 289 7.56 -17.17 10.37
C VAL A 289 6.88 -16.00 11.07
N GLY A 290 5.62 -16.20 11.46
CA GLY A 290 4.76 -15.19 12.05
C GLY A 290 3.71 -14.60 11.11
N ASP A 291 3.90 -14.67 9.79
CA ASP A 291 2.91 -14.24 8.78
C ASP A 291 1.70 -15.18 8.76
N LEU A 292 0.57 -14.73 8.20
CA LEU A 292 -0.65 -15.52 8.05
C LEU A 292 -1.05 -15.67 6.59
N VAL A 293 -1.40 -16.91 6.21
CA VAL A 293 -1.87 -17.26 4.87
C VAL A 293 -3.24 -17.93 4.96
N GLY A 294 -4.18 -17.47 4.13
CA GLY A 294 -5.51 -18.05 3.95
C GLY A 294 -5.78 -18.35 2.47
N ILE A 295 -6.58 -19.37 2.21
CA ILE A 295 -6.92 -19.81 0.84
C ILE A 295 -8.43 -20.04 0.76
N ILE A 296 -9.08 -19.37 -0.19
CA ILE A 296 -10.50 -19.50 -0.49
C ILE A 296 -10.64 -19.75 -1.99
N THR A 297 -11.39 -20.78 -2.37
CA THR A 297 -11.72 -21.05 -3.78
C THR A 297 -13.13 -20.60 -4.09
N PHE A 298 -13.42 -20.30 -5.36
CA PHE A 298 -14.78 -19.96 -5.81
C PHE A 298 -15.06 -20.38 -7.25
N ALA A 299 -16.30 -20.81 -7.49
CA ALA A 299 -16.89 -20.99 -8.81
C ALA A 299 -18.41 -20.74 -8.73
N ASN A 300 -19.25 -21.75 -8.46
CA ASN A 300 -20.67 -21.50 -8.15
C ASN A 300 -20.88 -20.98 -6.72
N THR A 301 -20.09 -21.52 -5.80
CA THR A 301 -20.05 -21.20 -4.38
C THR A 301 -18.60 -21.02 -3.97
N HIS A 302 -18.35 -20.41 -2.81
CA HIS A 302 -17.00 -20.32 -2.25
C HIS A 302 -16.75 -21.41 -1.22
N THR A 303 -15.48 -21.82 -1.09
CA THR A 303 -15.01 -22.77 -0.07
C THR A 303 -13.76 -22.20 0.61
N VAL A 304 -13.74 -22.16 1.94
CA VAL A 304 -12.51 -21.88 2.69
C VAL A 304 -11.68 -23.15 2.72
N VAL A 305 -10.65 -23.22 1.87
CA VAL A 305 -9.74 -24.37 1.77
C VAL A 305 -8.74 -24.36 2.92
N GLN A 306 -8.18 -23.18 3.21
CA GLN A 306 -7.30 -22.95 4.35
C GLN A 306 -7.79 -21.70 5.09
N PRO A 307 -8.27 -21.82 6.34
CA PRO A 307 -8.50 -20.65 7.19
C PRO A 307 -7.22 -19.83 7.31
N LEU A 308 -7.33 -18.52 7.50
CA LEU A 308 -6.17 -17.65 7.70
C LEU A 308 -5.33 -18.15 8.88
N THR A 309 -4.16 -18.73 8.59
CA THR A 309 -3.36 -19.52 9.53
C THR A 309 -1.95 -18.96 9.62
N ARG A 310 -1.44 -18.86 10.84
CA ARG A 310 -0.09 -18.37 11.13
C ARG A 310 0.94 -19.40 10.74
N ILE A 311 1.98 -18.99 10.04
CA ILE A 311 3.16 -19.80 9.77
C ILE A 311 4.03 -19.81 11.03
N ASP A 312 3.95 -20.89 11.80
CA ASP A 312 4.80 -21.05 12.99
C ASP A 312 6.09 -21.83 12.66
N ASP A 313 6.04 -22.72 11.66
CA ASP A 313 7.12 -23.63 11.25
C ASP A 313 6.88 -24.25 9.85
N ASP A 314 7.83 -25.07 9.39
CA ASP A 314 7.74 -25.78 8.10
C ASP A 314 6.67 -26.87 8.07
N ALA A 315 6.29 -27.42 9.22
CA ALA A 315 5.18 -28.36 9.30
C ALA A 315 3.87 -27.66 8.92
N THR A 316 3.71 -26.41 9.33
CA THR A 316 2.58 -25.56 8.96
C THR A 316 2.58 -25.24 7.47
N ARG A 317 3.74 -24.87 6.89
CA ARG A 317 3.87 -24.66 5.43
C ARG A 317 3.47 -25.91 4.66
N THR A 318 4.00 -27.06 5.05
CA THR A 318 3.71 -28.36 4.43
C THR A 318 2.21 -28.68 4.46
N ALA A 319 1.54 -28.42 5.58
CA ALA A 319 0.11 -28.63 5.71
C ALA A 319 -0.71 -27.73 4.77
N ILE A 320 -0.33 -26.46 4.64
CA ILE A 320 -0.98 -25.51 3.73
C ILE A 320 -0.75 -25.92 2.27
N LYS A 321 0.47 -26.31 1.89
CA LYS A 321 0.78 -26.79 0.53
C LYS A 321 -0.03 -28.03 0.16
N ALA A 322 -0.22 -28.97 1.10
CA ALA A 322 -1.08 -30.13 0.87
C ALA A 322 -2.56 -29.75 0.63
N GLN A 323 -3.08 -28.67 1.26
CA GLN A 323 -4.41 -28.15 0.95
C GLN A 323 -4.46 -27.52 -0.44
N ILE A 324 -3.40 -26.82 -0.86
CA ILE A 324 -3.28 -26.25 -2.21
C ILE A 324 -3.32 -27.36 -3.26
N ASP A 325 -2.56 -28.45 -3.07
CA ASP A 325 -2.49 -29.57 -4.01
C ASP A 325 -3.84 -30.24 -4.23
N ALA A 326 -4.70 -30.26 -3.21
CA ALA A 326 -6.04 -30.83 -3.26
C ALA A 326 -7.06 -29.97 -4.03
N ILE A 327 -6.72 -28.73 -4.41
CA ILE A 327 -7.61 -27.86 -5.19
C ILE A 327 -7.75 -28.41 -6.61
N GLN A 328 -9.00 -28.47 -7.09
CA GLN A 328 -9.38 -28.98 -8.40
C GLN A 328 -10.37 -28.04 -9.07
N ALA A 329 -10.32 -27.95 -10.41
CA ALA A 329 -11.31 -27.22 -11.18
C ALA A 329 -12.67 -27.93 -11.18
N GLU A 330 -13.75 -27.18 -11.04
CA GLU A 330 -15.13 -27.66 -11.12
C GLU A 330 -15.50 -27.96 -12.58
N ALA A 331 -15.56 -29.25 -12.92
CA ALA A 331 -15.88 -29.70 -14.27
C ALA A 331 -17.25 -29.16 -14.75
N GLY A 332 -17.24 -28.49 -15.90
CA GLY A 332 -18.45 -27.96 -16.56
C GLY A 332 -19.05 -26.70 -15.93
N VAL A 333 -18.43 -26.14 -14.89
CA VAL A 333 -18.90 -24.92 -14.23
C VAL A 333 -18.17 -23.71 -14.80
N THR A 334 -18.88 -22.82 -15.48
CA THR A 334 -18.32 -21.57 -16.03
C THR A 334 -18.62 -20.35 -15.16
N ASN A 335 -19.35 -20.54 -14.05
CA ASN A 335 -19.67 -19.46 -13.11
C ASN A 335 -18.44 -19.11 -12.27
N ARG A 336 -18.28 -17.82 -12.00
CA ARG A 336 -17.24 -17.20 -11.18
C ARG A 336 -17.88 -16.29 -10.14
N ASN A 337 -18.63 -16.89 -9.22
CA ASN A 337 -19.37 -16.17 -8.19
C ASN A 337 -18.43 -15.76 -7.05
N GLY A 338 -17.69 -14.67 -7.26
CA GLY A 338 -16.62 -14.23 -6.37
C GLY A 338 -17.07 -13.42 -5.17
N ALA A 339 -18.28 -12.84 -5.19
CA ALA A 339 -18.69 -11.86 -4.15
C ALA A 339 -18.76 -12.46 -2.75
N GLY A 340 -19.17 -13.73 -2.62
CA GLY A 340 -19.19 -14.43 -1.33
C GLY A 340 -17.79 -14.77 -0.81
N ALA A 341 -16.88 -15.15 -1.71
CA ALA A 341 -15.49 -15.46 -1.36
C ALA A 341 -14.76 -14.20 -0.88
N ASP A 342 -15.00 -13.09 -1.57
CA ASP A 342 -14.47 -11.77 -1.25
C ASP A 342 -14.88 -11.28 0.14
N ALA A 343 -16.18 -11.33 0.43
CA ALA A 343 -16.70 -10.99 1.75
C ALA A 343 -16.13 -11.89 2.86
N ALA A 344 -15.91 -13.17 2.57
CA ALA A 344 -15.27 -14.11 3.50
C ALA A 344 -13.79 -13.77 3.74
N ALA A 345 -13.04 -13.37 2.70
CA ALA A 345 -11.66 -12.92 2.83
C ALA A 345 -11.53 -11.65 3.69
N ILE A 346 -12.36 -10.63 3.42
CA ILE A 346 -12.42 -9.42 4.24
C ILE A 346 -12.72 -9.78 5.70
N THR A 347 -13.72 -10.65 5.93
CA THR A 347 -14.11 -11.08 7.28
C THR A 347 -12.97 -11.79 8.00
N ALA A 348 -12.27 -12.72 7.33
CA ALA A 348 -11.15 -13.45 7.92
C ALA A 348 -10.00 -12.50 8.32
N LEU A 349 -9.64 -11.55 7.43
CA LEU A 349 -8.59 -10.56 7.69
C LEU A 349 -8.96 -9.59 8.80
N GLN A 350 -10.23 -9.17 8.87
CA GLN A 350 -10.74 -8.35 9.96
C GLN A 350 -10.77 -9.11 11.30
N GLN A 351 -11.14 -10.39 11.31
CA GLN A 351 -11.13 -11.20 12.53
C GLN A 351 -9.70 -11.44 13.05
N ALA A 352 -8.75 -11.77 12.17
CA ALA A 352 -7.37 -11.97 12.58
C ALA A 352 -6.73 -10.69 13.17
N SER A 353 -7.20 -9.51 12.75
CA SER A 353 -6.78 -8.22 13.31
C SER A 353 -7.25 -7.97 14.76
N THR A 354 -8.13 -8.81 15.32
CA THR A 354 -8.54 -8.71 16.73
C THR A 354 -7.55 -9.34 17.72
N ASN A 355 -6.63 -10.19 17.23
CA ASN A 355 -5.74 -10.98 18.10
C ASN A 355 -4.23 -10.77 17.83
N ALA A 356 -3.83 -10.08 16.76
CA ALA A 356 -2.42 -9.81 16.49
C ALA A 356 -2.19 -8.57 15.63
N PHE A 357 -0.93 -8.14 15.70
CA PHE A 357 -0.19 -7.05 15.07
C PHE A 357 -0.22 -6.82 13.55
N ILE A 358 -1.29 -6.38 12.85
CA ILE A 358 -1.30 -6.46 11.36
C ILE A 358 -1.45 -5.11 10.67
N ILE A 359 -0.39 -4.67 9.98
CA ILE A 359 -0.37 -3.44 9.18
C ILE A 359 -0.32 -3.71 7.68
N ASP A 360 -0.08 -4.97 7.28
CA ASP A 360 -0.02 -5.39 5.89
C ASP A 360 -0.99 -6.54 5.64
N ARG A 361 -2.17 -6.21 5.11
CA ARG A 361 -3.24 -7.15 4.77
C ARG A 361 -3.47 -7.08 3.27
N GLY A 362 -3.55 -8.24 2.62
CA GLY A 362 -3.80 -8.32 1.19
C GLY A 362 -4.69 -9.48 0.78
N VAL A 363 -5.47 -9.22 -0.26
CA VAL A 363 -6.29 -10.21 -0.96
C VAL A 363 -5.78 -10.32 -2.39
N TYR A 364 -5.35 -11.53 -2.77
CA TYR A 364 -4.82 -11.85 -4.09
C TYR A 364 -5.80 -12.74 -4.83
N THR A 365 -6.43 -12.17 -5.86
CA THR A 365 -7.51 -12.79 -6.62
C THR A 365 -6.98 -13.32 -7.94
N ILE A 366 -7.06 -14.62 -8.14
CA ILE A 366 -6.55 -15.31 -9.34
C ILE A 366 -7.75 -15.82 -10.15
N ILE A 367 -7.89 -15.36 -11.41
CA ILE A 367 -9.09 -15.56 -12.24
C ILE A 367 -8.74 -15.84 -13.71
N ASP A 368 -9.70 -16.40 -14.47
CA ASP A 368 -9.65 -16.52 -15.94
C ASP A 368 -10.83 -15.80 -16.64
N GLY A 369 -11.35 -14.72 -16.04
CA GLY A 369 -12.48 -13.94 -16.55
C GLY A 369 -13.29 -13.23 -15.46
N ALA A 370 -14.27 -12.40 -15.83
CA ALA A 370 -15.00 -11.58 -14.86
C ALA A 370 -15.90 -12.41 -13.93
N PHE A 371 -16.19 -11.84 -12.75
CA PHE A 371 -17.21 -12.40 -11.86
C PHE A 371 -18.57 -12.46 -12.55
N THR A 372 -19.22 -13.63 -12.49
CA THR A 372 -20.49 -13.87 -13.18
C THR A 372 -21.71 -13.52 -12.34
N ASP A 373 -21.56 -13.46 -11.02
CA ASP A 373 -22.61 -13.03 -10.08
C ASP A 373 -22.73 -11.51 -9.97
N ASN A 374 -21.90 -10.78 -10.72
CA ASN A 374 -21.89 -9.33 -10.68
C ASN A 374 -22.05 -8.72 -12.08
N THR A 375 -23.13 -7.96 -12.26
CA THR A 375 -23.40 -7.24 -13.50
C THR A 375 -22.88 -5.79 -13.48
N ASP A 376 -22.22 -5.37 -12.39
CA ASP A 376 -21.64 -4.04 -12.27
C ASP A 376 -20.43 -3.93 -13.22
N PRO A 377 -20.46 -3.01 -14.20
CA PRO A 377 -19.35 -2.79 -15.12
C PRO A 377 -18.07 -2.28 -14.42
N PHE A 378 -18.17 -1.86 -13.16
CA PHE A 378 -17.07 -1.35 -12.33
C PHE A 378 -16.76 -2.26 -11.13
N ILE A 379 -17.09 -3.55 -11.19
CA ILE A 379 -16.97 -4.44 -10.03
C ILE A 379 -15.58 -4.41 -9.38
N PHE A 380 -14.49 -4.48 -10.14
CA PHE A 380 -13.15 -4.45 -9.53
C PHE A 380 -12.81 -3.11 -8.88
N GLN A 381 -13.32 -1.99 -9.40
CA GLN A 381 -13.19 -0.69 -8.75
C GLN A 381 -13.98 -0.65 -7.44
N LYS A 382 -15.18 -1.21 -7.44
CA LYS A 382 -16.00 -1.33 -6.24
C LYS A 382 -15.30 -2.19 -5.19
N LEU A 383 -14.80 -3.37 -5.56
CA LEU A 383 -14.04 -4.25 -4.68
C LEU A 383 -12.81 -3.55 -4.13
N TYR A 384 -12.03 -2.88 -4.98
CA TYR A 384 -10.89 -2.09 -4.55
C TYR A 384 -11.27 -1.04 -3.49
N ASN A 385 -12.34 -0.28 -3.74
CA ASN A 385 -12.83 0.71 -2.79
C ASN A 385 -13.32 0.07 -1.47
N ASP A 386 -14.01 -1.06 -1.55
CA ASP A 386 -14.53 -1.80 -0.39
C ASP A 386 -13.38 -2.33 0.48
N HIS A 387 -12.32 -2.87 -0.13
CA HIS A 387 -11.12 -3.33 0.57
C HIS A 387 -10.30 -2.17 1.14
N SER A 388 -10.16 -1.09 0.35
CA SER A 388 -9.49 0.12 0.78
C SER A 388 -10.17 0.74 2.01
N ALA A 389 -11.50 0.78 2.03
CA ALA A 389 -12.27 1.27 3.17
C ALA A 389 -12.04 0.47 4.47
N VAL A 390 -11.46 -0.72 4.39
CA VAL A 390 -11.12 -1.57 5.55
C VAL A 390 -9.62 -1.80 5.70
N GLY A 391 -8.78 -1.12 4.91
CA GLY A 391 -7.31 -1.16 4.98
C GLY A 391 -6.71 -2.49 4.53
N ILE A 392 -7.21 -3.08 3.45
CA ILE A 392 -6.76 -4.35 2.87
C ILE A 392 -6.36 -4.12 1.39
N SER A 393 -5.13 -4.47 0.98
CA SER A 393 -4.71 -4.46 -0.43
C SER A 393 -5.49 -5.47 -1.25
N PHE A 394 -5.80 -5.14 -2.50
CA PHE A 394 -6.59 -6.03 -3.37
C PHE A 394 -5.97 -6.09 -4.76
N SER A 395 -5.34 -7.21 -5.09
CA SER A 395 -4.73 -7.44 -6.40
C SER A 395 -5.46 -8.54 -7.16
N VAL A 396 -5.55 -8.38 -8.47
CA VAL A 396 -6.18 -9.32 -9.39
C VAL A 396 -5.17 -9.78 -10.44
N PHE A 397 -5.07 -11.08 -10.61
CA PHE A 397 -4.18 -11.78 -11.53
C PHE A 397 -5.04 -12.57 -12.52
N ASN A 398 -5.08 -12.11 -13.78
CA ASN A 398 -5.99 -12.68 -14.78
C ASN A 398 -5.24 -13.51 -15.85
N TYR A 399 -5.62 -14.77 -15.98
CA TYR A 399 -5.11 -15.76 -16.95
C TYR A 399 -5.78 -15.68 -18.34
N ALA A 400 -6.79 -14.83 -18.53
CA ALA A 400 -7.57 -14.77 -19.77
C ALA A 400 -6.72 -14.35 -20.98
N ALA A 401 -6.54 -15.27 -21.93
CA ALA A 401 -5.74 -15.06 -23.14
C ALA A 401 -6.43 -14.21 -24.23
N THR A 402 -7.76 -14.05 -24.20
CA THR A 402 -8.51 -13.23 -25.16
C THR A 402 -9.76 -12.62 -24.52
N PRO A 403 -10.20 -11.42 -24.97
CA PRO A 403 -11.50 -10.87 -24.57
C PRO A 403 -12.62 -11.81 -25.02
N LYS A 404 -13.41 -12.36 -24.08
CA LYS A 404 -14.62 -13.09 -24.46
C LYS A 404 -15.68 -12.05 -24.87
N GLN A 405 -16.42 -12.30 -25.97
CA GLN A 405 -17.29 -11.31 -26.63
C GLN A 405 -18.46 -10.78 -25.77
N ASN A 406 -18.69 -11.37 -24.58
CA ASN A 406 -19.66 -10.94 -23.58
C ASN A 406 -19.02 -10.64 -22.22
N ASP A 407 -17.69 -10.59 -22.16
CA ASP A 407 -16.98 -10.22 -20.95
C ASP A 407 -17.06 -8.70 -20.81
N LEU A 408 -17.69 -8.25 -19.71
CA LEU A 408 -17.81 -6.84 -19.32
C LEU A 408 -16.44 -6.12 -19.29
N PHE A 409 -15.35 -6.89 -19.31
CA PHE A 409 -13.96 -6.47 -19.50
C PHE A 409 -13.69 -5.69 -20.80
N SER A 410 -14.37 -6.01 -21.91
CA SER A 410 -14.07 -5.40 -23.22
C SER A 410 -14.34 -3.89 -23.26
N ASN A 411 -15.25 -3.40 -22.40
CA ASN A 411 -15.65 -1.99 -22.34
C ASN A 411 -15.04 -1.23 -21.13
N SER A 412 -14.46 -1.94 -20.16
CA SER A 412 -13.89 -1.34 -18.93
C SER A 412 -12.38 -1.13 -18.99
N LEU A 413 -11.68 -1.76 -19.94
CA LEU A 413 -10.24 -1.57 -20.17
C LEU A 413 -9.86 -0.14 -20.64
N GLU A 414 -10.75 0.60 -21.30
CA GLU A 414 -10.54 2.04 -21.58
C GLU A 414 -10.62 2.91 -20.32
N LEU A 415 -11.27 2.43 -19.26
CA LEU A 415 -11.43 3.13 -17.98
C LEU A 415 -10.38 2.70 -16.93
N LEU A 416 -9.68 1.58 -17.16
CA LEU A 416 -8.53 1.12 -16.38
C LEU A 416 -7.20 1.83 -16.75
N ARG A 417 -7.22 2.82 -17.65
CA ARG A 417 -6.18 3.87 -17.69
C ARG A 417 -6.35 4.80 -16.48
N PHE A 418 -6.23 4.25 -15.28
CA PHE A 418 -6.11 5.04 -14.07
C PHE A 418 -4.76 5.74 -14.09
N PRO A 419 -4.68 7.07 -13.84
CA PRO A 419 -3.44 7.65 -13.39
C PRO A 419 -3.12 7.00 -12.03
N THR A 420 -1.92 6.47 -11.91
CA THR A 420 -1.27 5.82 -10.74
C THR A 420 -1.17 6.73 -9.50
N THR A 421 -2.22 7.49 -9.18
CA THR A 421 -2.17 8.66 -8.30
C THR A 421 -2.97 8.53 -6.99
N ALA A 422 -3.45 7.33 -6.63
CA ALA A 422 -4.13 7.08 -5.35
C ALA A 422 -3.62 5.80 -4.67
N ALA A 423 -2.57 5.88 -3.86
CA ALA A 423 -2.15 4.84 -2.93
C ALA A 423 -2.77 4.92 -1.52
N ASN A 424 -3.86 4.22 -1.28
CA ASN A 424 -3.74 3.07 -0.41
C ASN A 424 -5.05 2.31 -0.37
N PRO A 425 -4.96 0.99 -0.26
CA PRO A 425 -3.79 0.13 -0.43
C PRO A 425 -3.57 -0.18 -1.92
N PRO A 426 -2.36 -0.58 -2.34
CA PRO A 426 -2.06 -0.85 -3.75
C PRO A 426 -2.87 -2.05 -4.20
N GLY A 427 -3.66 -1.82 -5.23
CA GLY A 427 -4.34 -2.86 -5.95
C GLY A 427 -3.76 -2.90 -7.34
N THR A 428 -3.18 -4.03 -7.68
CA THR A 428 -2.68 -4.26 -9.03
C THR A 428 -3.70 -5.09 -9.78
N TYR A 429 -4.04 -4.65 -10.99
CA TYR A 429 -4.66 -5.53 -11.95
C TYR A 429 -3.58 -5.94 -12.94
N GLN A 430 -3.20 -7.22 -12.95
CA GLN A 430 -2.14 -7.75 -13.80
C GLN A 430 -2.66 -8.92 -14.63
N PHE A 431 -2.32 -8.91 -15.92
CA PHE A 431 -2.46 -10.09 -16.75
C PHE A 431 -1.28 -11.01 -16.51
N VAL A 432 -1.56 -12.31 -16.42
CA VAL A 432 -0.55 -13.35 -16.20
C VAL A 432 -0.38 -14.14 -17.49
N GLY A 433 0.84 -14.14 -18.02
CA GLY A 433 1.18 -14.75 -19.31
C GLY A 433 1.25 -13.75 -20.47
N ASN A 434 1.88 -14.17 -21.56
CA ASN A 434 2.16 -13.32 -22.74
C ASN A 434 0.95 -13.17 -23.68
N GLY A 435 -0.27 -13.28 -23.13
CA GLY A 435 -1.54 -12.99 -23.81
C GLY A 435 -1.64 -11.50 -24.08
N GLY A 436 -0.80 -11.03 -25.02
CA GLY A 436 -0.74 -9.65 -25.45
C GLY A 436 -2.14 -9.17 -25.78
N PHE A 437 -2.51 -8.06 -25.16
CA PHE A 437 -3.69 -7.28 -25.50
C PHE A 437 -3.73 -7.09 -27.03
N ALA A 438 -4.64 -7.80 -27.71
CA ALA A 438 -4.87 -7.61 -29.12
C ALA A 438 -5.64 -6.29 -29.29
N ILE A 439 -4.91 -5.18 -29.45
CA ILE A 439 -5.49 -3.91 -29.90
C ILE A 439 -6.15 -4.20 -31.26
N PRO A 440 -7.41 -3.78 -31.50
CA PRO A 440 -8.02 -3.90 -32.81
C PRO A 440 -7.10 -3.33 -33.89
N GLY A 441 -6.59 -4.20 -34.77
CA GLY A 441 -5.67 -3.84 -35.86
C GLY A 441 -4.20 -4.25 -35.68
N VAL A 442 -3.81 -4.84 -34.55
CA VAL A 442 -2.46 -5.39 -34.34
C VAL A 442 -2.56 -6.91 -34.15
N ALA A 443 -1.75 -7.67 -34.88
CA ALA A 443 -1.74 -9.13 -34.75
C ALA A 443 -1.31 -9.53 -33.34
N ALA A 444 -2.14 -10.30 -32.64
CA ALA A 444 -1.80 -10.86 -31.34
C ALA A 444 -0.55 -11.75 -31.49
N ALA A 445 0.41 -11.61 -30.57
CA ALA A 445 1.48 -12.59 -30.44
C ALA A 445 0.85 -13.96 -30.12
N ALA A 446 1.44 -15.04 -30.63
CA ALA A 446 0.96 -16.39 -30.34
C ALA A 446 0.93 -16.60 -28.82
N ALA A 447 -0.21 -17.07 -28.30
CA ALA A 447 -0.36 -17.39 -26.89
C ALA A 447 0.67 -18.45 -26.49
N SER A 448 1.71 -18.05 -25.75
CA SER A 448 2.54 -18.99 -25.02
C SER A 448 1.74 -19.54 -23.82
N PRO A 449 2.02 -20.79 -23.40
CA PRO A 449 1.39 -21.37 -22.21
C PRO A 449 1.63 -20.48 -20.98
N VAL A 450 0.66 -20.48 -20.05
CA VAL A 450 0.75 -19.61 -18.87
C VAL A 450 1.64 -20.25 -17.82
N SER A 451 2.78 -19.62 -17.53
CA SER A 451 3.79 -20.17 -16.60
C SER A 451 3.54 -19.74 -15.16
N ALA A 452 3.88 -20.62 -14.22
CA ALA A 452 3.90 -20.33 -12.79
C ALA A 452 4.87 -19.18 -12.46
N GLY A 453 5.92 -18.99 -13.28
CA GLY A 453 6.90 -17.91 -13.12
C GLY A 453 6.33 -16.53 -13.35
N ALA A 454 5.46 -16.38 -14.36
CA ALA A 454 4.78 -15.12 -14.61
C ALA A 454 3.91 -14.71 -13.40
N LEU A 455 3.16 -15.66 -12.83
CA LEU A 455 2.34 -15.39 -11.63
C LEU A 455 3.22 -15.13 -10.40
N SER A 456 4.27 -15.93 -10.17
CA SER A 456 5.16 -15.77 -9.02
C SER A 456 5.84 -14.39 -9.02
N SER A 457 6.27 -13.93 -10.20
CA SER A 457 6.78 -12.57 -10.41
C SER A 457 5.73 -11.49 -10.13
N ALA A 458 4.51 -11.69 -10.64
CA ALA A 458 3.39 -10.77 -10.46
C ALA A 458 2.99 -10.64 -8.96
N LEU A 459 2.92 -11.76 -8.25
CA LEU A 459 2.70 -11.82 -6.81
C LEU A 459 3.80 -11.09 -6.05
N GLY A 460 5.07 -11.33 -6.37
CA GLY A 460 6.20 -10.62 -5.76
C GLY A 460 6.13 -9.10 -5.98
N ALA A 461 5.76 -8.65 -7.18
CA ALA A 461 5.59 -7.24 -7.48
C ALA A 461 4.41 -6.60 -6.71
N ALA A 462 3.28 -7.31 -6.59
CA ALA A 462 2.14 -6.86 -5.78
C ALA A 462 2.50 -6.78 -4.29
N ASP A 463 3.28 -7.75 -3.80
CA ASP A 463 3.80 -7.77 -2.44
C ASP A 463 4.74 -6.59 -2.19
N GLN A 464 5.65 -6.28 -3.12
CA GLN A 464 6.56 -5.12 -3.01
C GLN A 464 5.82 -3.78 -3.04
N GLN A 465 4.69 -3.69 -3.74
CA GLN A 465 3.86 -2.48 -3.73
C GLN A 465 3.12 -2.31 -2.40
N SER A 466 2.53 -3.38 -1.87
CA SER A 466 1.77 -3.36 -0.60
C SER A 466 2.66 -3.26 0.63
N SER A 467 3.83 -3.86 0.54
CA SER A 467 4.91 -3.76 1.51
C SER A 467 6.23 -3.67 0.78
N PRO A 468 6.80 -2.45 0.63
CA PRO A 468 8.20 -2.32 0.30
C PRO A 468 8.99 -2.89 1.49
N LEU A 469 9.17 -4.21 1.47
CA LEU A 469 10.26 -4.88 2.13
C LEU A 469 11.52 -4.41 1.41
N VAL A 470 12.55 -4.11 2.18
CA VAL A 470 13.89 -4.30 1.64
C VAL A 470 14.10 -5.79 1.59
N ASP A 471 13.77 -6.33 0.43
CA ASP A 471 14.19 -7.66 0.06
C ASP A 471 15.72 -7.67 0.13
N VAL A 472 16.29 -8.46 1.03
CA VAL A 472 17.73 -8.75 1.04
C VAL A 472 17.95 -9.78 -0.06
N ASN A 473 17.64 -9.36 -1.29
CA ASN A 473 17.84 -10.14 -2.49
C ASN A 473 19.35 -10.21 -2.73
N LEU A 474 19.92 -11.39 -2.47
CA LEU A 474 21.34 -11.64 -2.64
C LEU A 474 21.69 -11.89 -4.12
N GLY A 475 20.67 -12.20 -4.95
CA GLY A 475 20.79 -12.35 -6.39
C GLY A 475 19.46 -12.79 -7.03
N THR A 476 19.11 -12.17 -8.17
CA THR A 476 18.01 -12.61 -9.02
C THR A 476 18.38 -12.52 -10.48
N ALA A 477 17.95 -13.49 -11.27
CA ALA A 477 17.84 -13.33 -12.72
C ALA A 477 16.49 -13.85 -13.20
N ARG A 478 16.00 -13.27 -14.29
CA ARG A 478 14.70 -13.61 -14.88
C ARG A 478 14.87 -13.95 -16.35
N SER A 479 14.08 -14.92 -16.80
CA SER A 479 13.95 -15.42 -18.16
C SER A 479 15.30 -15.68 -18.82
N GLN A 480 16.21 -16.30 -18.07
CA GLN A 480 17.54 -16.66 -18.57
C GLN A 480 17.46 -17.91 -19.41
N THR A 481 17.89 -17.83 -20.67
CA THR A 481 18.00 -19.02 -21.51
C THR A 481 19.27 -19.80 -21.16
N VAL A 482 19.10 -21.03 -20.66
CA VAL A 482 20.20 -21.94 -20.32
C VAL A 482 20.27 -23.03 -21.36
N ASN A 483 21.34 -23.03 -22.18
CA ASN A 483 21.54 -24.06 -23.20
C ASN A 483 22.32 -25.26 -22.64
N PRO A 484 22.08 -26.49 -23.15
CA PRO A 484 22.86 -27.66 -22.76
C PRO A 484 24.35 -27.45 -22.99
N GLY A 485 25.16 -27.74 -21.96
CA GLY A 485 26.61 -27.56 -21.98
C GLY A 485 27.10 -26.14 -21.66
N THR A 486 26.20 -25.18 -21.43
CA THR A 486 26.53 -23.82 -20.97
C THR A 486 25.68 -23.49 -19.74
N PRO A 487 26.12 -23.87 -18.53
CA PRO A 487 25.36 -23.61 -17.31
C PRO A 487 25.21 -22.11 -17.05
N LEU A 488 24.10 -21.72 -16.44
CA LEU A 488 23.95 -20.43 -15.80
C LEU A 488 24.68 -20.49 -14.46
N THR A 489 25.69 -19.63 -14.29
CA THR A 489 26.41 -19.47 -13.03
C THR A 489 26.05 -18.12 -12.41
N ALA A 490 25.57 -18.13 -11.18
CA ALA A 490 25.23 -16.95 -10.41
C ALA A 490 25.98 -16.95 -9.07
N ASN A 491 26.66 -15.85 -8.75
CA ASN A 491 27.33 -15.68 -7.47
C ASN A 491 26.52 -14.74 -6.58
N PHE A 492 26.42 -15.08 -5.30
CA PHE A 492 25.80 -14.23 -4.29
C PHE A 492 26.61 -14.26 -2.98
N TYR A 493 26.53 -13.19 -2.18
CA TYR A 493 27.31 -13.08 -0.95
C TYR A 493 26.41 -13.24 0.28
N VAL A 494 26.81 -14.11 1.20
CA VAL A 494 26.16 -14.33 2.49
C VAL A 494 27.01 -13.70 3.58
N ASP A 495 26.41 -12.83 4.39
CA ASP A 495 27.08 -12.19 5.53
C ASP A 495 26.68 -12.83 6.88
N ALA A 496 27.43 -12.49 7.94
CA ALA A 496 27.26 -13.07 9.27
C ALA A 496 25.95 -12.66 9.99
N THR A 497 25.15 -11.79 9.40
CA THR A 497 23.88 -11.30 9.96
C THR A 497 22.67 -12.11 9.46
N LEU A 498 22.86 -12.95 8.45
CA LEU A 498 21.87 -13.89 7.94
C LEU A 498 21.87 -15.19 8.76
N ASP A 499 20.69 -15.64 9.17
CA ASP A 499 20.46 -16.91 9.84
C ASP A 499 20.00 -17.99 8.85
N GLU A 500 19.28 -17.60 7.80
CA GLU A 500 18.80 -18.52 6.78
C GLU A 500 18.94 -17.91 5.39
N VAL A 501 19.25 -18.73 4.39
CA VAL A 501 19.24 -18.35 2.97
C VAL A 501 18.40 -19.33 2.18
N GLU A 502 17.41 -18.82 1.48
CA GLU A 502 16.58 -19.58 0.56
C GLU A 502 17.03 -19.31 -0.89
N VAL A 503 17.27 -20.37 -1.65
CA VAL A 503 17.52 -20.32 -3.09
C VAL A 503 16.35 -20.98 -3.80
N ALA A 504 15.56 -20.20 -4.53
CA ALA A 504 14.47 -20.69 -5.36
C ALA A 504 14.86 -20.61 -6.84
N VAL A 505 14.76 -21.73 -7.56
CA VAL A 505 15.01 -21.84 -8.99
C VAL A 505 13.76 -22.37 -9.67
N LEU A 506 13.21 -21.59 -10.60
CA LEU A 506 12.06 -21.99 -11.41
C LEU A 506 12.50 -22.12 -12.86
N PHE A 507 12.16 -23.22 -13.52
CA PHE A 507 12.52 -23.44 -14.92
C PHE A 507 11.45 -24.21 -15.68
N ASP A 508 11.42 -24.06 -17.01
CA ASP A 508 10.52 -24.84 -17.86
C ASP A 508 10.99 -26.31 -18.00
N GLY A 509 10.04 -27.25 -18.02
CA GLY A 509 10.27 -28.68 -18.11
C GLY A 509 10.13 -29.44 -16.78
N SER A 510 10.46 -30.73 -16.83
CA SER A 510 10.42 -31.65 -15.67
C SER A 510 11.62 -31.49 -14.75
N GLU A 511 11.56 -32.02 -13.53
CA GLU A 511 12.67 -32.03 -12.57
C GLU A 511 14.03 -32.49 -13.14
N SER A 512 14.04 -33.49 -14.03
CA SER A 512 15.28 -33.97 -14.66
C SER A 512 15.83 -33.09 -15.80
N ALA A 513 15.16 -31.98 -16.12
CA ALA A 513 15.54 -31.09 -17.22
C ALA A 513 16.74 -30.20 -16.84
N ALA A 514 16.95 -29.95 -15.55
CA ALA A 514 18.06 -29.17 -15.03
C ALA A 514 18.83 -29.94 -13.94
N ASP A 515 20.16 -29.83 -13.97
CA ASP A 515 21.03 -30.16 -12.85
C ASP A 515 21.32 -28.87 -12.06
N LEU A 516 20.98 -28.88 -10.77
CA LEU A 516 21.21 -27.76 -9.85
C LEU A 516 22.37 -28.07 -8.92
N THR A 517 23.35 -27.18 -8.86
CA THR A 517 24.48 -27.28 -7.92
C THR A 517 24.63 -25.97 -7.15
N LEU A 518 24.75 -26.07 -5.84
CA LEU A 518 25.06 -24.94 -4.98
C LEU A 518 26.42 -25.18 -4.31
N VAL A 519 27.35 -24.24 -4.47
CA VAL A 519 28.73 -24.33 -3.97
C VAL A 519 28.93 -23.29 -2.88
N ASP A 520 29.43 -23.75 -1.74
CA ASP A 520 29.72 -22.89 -0.59
C ASP A 520 31.04 -22.09 -0.79
N PRO A 521 31.32 -21.10 0.07
CA PRO A 521 32.52 -20.27 -0.03
C PRO A 521 33.84 -21.06 0.15
N ASP A 522 33.78 -22.23 0.78
CA ASP A 522 34.91 -23.13 0.99
C ASP A 522 35.10 -24.10 -0.18
N SER A 523 34.36 -23.90 -1.29
CA SER A 523 34.37 -24.71 -2.51
C SER A 523 33.92 -26.16 -2.31
N LEU A 524 33.10 -26.41 -1.30
CA LEU A 524 32.39 -27.68 -1.12
C LEU A 524 30.98 -27.54 -1.71
N SER A 525 30.51 -28.59 -2.38
CA SER A 525 29.11 -28.68 -2.77
C SER A 525 28.27 -28.68 -1.49
N ALA A 526 27.28 -27.79 -1.40
CA ALA A 526 26.31 -27.80 -0.32
C ALA A 526 25.69 -29.21 -0.22
N SER A 527 25.59 -29.78 0.97
CA SER A 527 25.12 -31.15 1.16
C SER A 527 23.60 -31.31 0.99
N GLU A 528 22.88 -30.21 0.85
CA GLU A 528 21.42 -30.22 0.80
C GLU A 528 20.94 -30.34 -0.64
N LEU A 529 20.13 -31.36 -0.87
CA LEU A 529 19.49 -31.58 -2.15
C LEU A 529 18.33 -30.60 -2.32
N PRO A 530 18.13 -30.02 -3.51
CA PRO A 530 16.96 -29.21 -3.78
C PRO A 530 15.69 -30.06 -3.61
N VAL A 531 14.65 -29.46 -3.01
CA VAL A 531 13.30 -30.00 -3.02
C VAL A 531 12.59 -29.43 -4.23
N CYS A 532 12.22 -30.28 -5.18
CA CYS A 532 11.59 -29.86 -6.41
C CYS A 532 10.11 -30.26 -6.48
N GLU A 533 9.30 -29.41 -7.09
CA GLU A 533 7.89 -29.63 -7.40
C GLU A 533 7.66 -29.21 -8.86
N SER A 534 7.02 -30.06 -9.66
CA SER A 534 6.72 -29.80 -11.07
C SER A 534 5.22 -29.93 -11.38
N ASP A 535 4.72 -29.07 -12.26
CA ASP A 535 3.37 -29.17 -12.83
C ASP A 535 3.35 -29.82 -14.23
N GLY A 536 4.52 -30.26 -14.71
CA GLY A 536 4.72 -30.85 -16.04
C GLY A 536 5.11 -29.84 -17.13
N TYR A 537 4.97 -28.54 -16.89
CA TYR A 537 5.42 -27.45 -17.76
C TYR A 537 6.53 -26.63 -17.14
N ASP A 538 6.44 -26.38 -15.84
CA ASP A 538 7.42 -25.70 -15.02
C ASP A 538 7.85 -26.63 -13.86
N THR A 539 9.07 -26.41 -13.35
CA THR A 539 9.59 -27.01 -12.14
C THR A 539 10.13 -25.91 -11.23
N LEU A 540 9.66 -25.89 -9.98
CA LEU A 540 10.23 -25.08 -8.90
C LEU A 540 11.10 -25.98 -8.03
N CYS A 541 12.36 -25.59 -7.84
CA CYS A 541 13.27 -26.21 -6.89
C CYS A 541 13.70 -25.21 -5.83
N THR A 542 13.61 -25.59 -4.56
CA THR A 542 14.02 -24.76 -3.42
C THR A 542 15.15 -25.44 -2.63
N ILE A 543 16.15 -24.67 -2.24
CA ILE A 543 17.23 -25.05 -1.34
C ILE A 543 17.18 -24.10 -0.14
N LEU A 544 17.12 -24.63 1.09
CA LEU A 544 16.99 -23.83 2.31
C LEU A 544 18.18 -24.04 3.23
N LEU A 545 19.11 -23.09 3.26
CA LEU A 545 20.31 -23.18 4.07
C LEU A 545 20.08 -22.55 5.45
N SER A 546 20.07 -23.37 6.50
CA SER A 546 20.13 -22.87 7.87
C SER A 546 21.58 -22.60 8.29
N GLN A 547 21.83 -21.41 8.85
CA GLN A 547 23.14 -20.92 9.29
C GLN A 547 24.24 -21.05 8.22
N PRO A 548 24.04 -20.45 7.04
CA PRO A 548 24.97 -20.60 5.93
C PRO A 548 26.35 -20.01 6.26
N ALA A 549 27.40 -20.64 5.72
CA ALA A 549 28.76 -20.12 5.81
C ALA A 549 28.87 -18.72 5.19
N VAL A 550 29.58 -17.83 5.89
CA VAL A 550 29.82 -16.45 5.43
C VAL A 550 30.78 -16.46 4.25
N GLY A 551 30.41 -15.80 3.16
CA GLY A 551 31.25 -15.69 1.96
C GLY A 551 30.45 -15.70 0.67
N THR A 552 31.16 -15.87 -0.45
CA THR A 552 30.54 -15.94 -1.78
C THR A 552 30.10 -17.36 -2.08
N TRP A 553 28.81 -17.55 -2.30
CA TRP A 553 28.19 -18.77 -2.77
C TRP A 553 28.00 -18.71 -4.29
N GLN A 554 27.99 -19.88 -4.92
CA GLN A 554 27.77 -20.03 -6.37
C GLN A 554 26.62 -21.00 -6.64
N LEU A 555 25.60 -20.54 -7.36
CA LEU A 555 24.54 -21.34 -7.95
C LEU A 555 24.87 -21.65 -9.40
N ASP A 556 24.90 -22.94 -9.75
CA ASP A 556 25.00 -23.42 -11.12
C ASP A 556 23.71 -24.14 -11.52
N VAL A 557 23.12 -23.71 -12.64
CA VAL A 557 21.96 -24.35 -13.28
C VAL A 557 22.36 -24.83 -14.66
N ALA A 558 22.37 -26.15 -14.86
CA ALA A 558 22.76 -26.77 -16.13
C ALA A 558 21.58 -27.47 -16.81
N ALA A 559 21.26 -27.08 -18.04
CA ALA A 559 20.26 -27.79 -18.83
C ALA A 559 20.80 -29.16 -19.29
N THR A 560 20.03 -30.24 -19.07
CA THR A 560 20.48 -31.62 -19.33
C THR A 560 20.17 -32.12 -20.75
N GLY A 561 19.19 -31.51 -21.45
CA GLY A 561 18.72 -32.00 -22.75
C GLY A 561 18.38 -30.92 -23.78
N SER A 562 17.41 -30.06 -23.47
CA SER A 562 16.99 -28.92 -24.32
C SER A 562 17.28 -27.59 -23.63
N PRO A 563 17.35 -26.47 -24.37
CA PRO A 563 17.41 -25.15 -23.75
C PRO A 563 16.24 -24.95 -22.78
N LEU A 564 16.54 -24.36 -21.62
CA LEU A 564 15.55 -24.01 -20.60
C LEU A 564 15.43 -22.50 -20.46
N THR A 565 14.27 -22.04 -20.03
CA THR A 565 14.04 -20.71 -19.47
C THR A 565 14.10 -20.82 -17.95
N VAL A 566 15.07 -20.16 -17.33
CA VAL A 566 15.32 -20.21 -15.88
C VAL A 566 15.12 -18.84 -15.24
N ASP A 567 14.36 -18.83 -14.15
CA ASP A 567 14.27 -17.76 -13.17
C ASP A 567 14.95 -18.24 -11.87
N TYR A 568 15.70 -17.38 -11.19
CA TYR A 568 16.14 -17.68 -9.82
C TYR A 568 16.04 -16.47 -8.92
N ALA A 569 15.85 -16.73 -7.63
CA ALA A 569 15.89 -15.76 -6.56
C ALA A 569 16.65 -16.34 -5.36
N VAL A 570 17.51 -15.52 -4.78
CA VAL A 570 18.21 -15.83 -3.53
C VAL A 570 17.83 -14.80 -2.48
N THR A 571 17.23 -15.26 -1.39
CA THR A 571 16.72 -14.41 -0.30
C THR A 571 17.37 -14.79 1.02
N GLY A 572 17.81 -13.79 1.78
CA GLY A 572 18.37 -13.98 3.12
C GLY A 572 17.41 -13.53 4.22
N HIS A 573 17.31 -14.31 5.29
CA HIS A 573 16.59 -13.99 6.52
C HIS A 573 17.57 -13.67 7.65
N THR A 574 17.33 -12.59 8.40
CA THR A 574 18.28 -12.13 9.43
C THR A 574 18.06 -12.82 10.77
N LEU A 575 19.14 -13.01 11.54
CA LEU A 575 19.11 -13.65 12.87
C LEU A 575 18.27 -12.90 13.91
N ASN A 576 18.06 -11.59 13.73
CA ASN A 576 17.44 -10.70 14.73
C ASN A 576 16.23 -9.91 14.20
N GLY A 577 15.74 -10.17 12.98
CA GLY A 577 14.57 -9.49 12.41
C GLY A 577 14.78 -8.05 11.90
N ASP A 578 15.95 -7.44 12.12
CA ASP A 578 16.27 -6.10 11.61
C ASP A 578 16.72 -6.16 10.15
N THR A 579 15.94 -5.59 9.22
CA THR A 579 16.31 -5.43 7.80
C THR A 579 16.95 -4.07 7.52
N TYR A 580 17.56 -3.93 6.35
CA TYR A 580 17.88 -2.62 5.78
C TYR A 580 16.60 -1.89 5.34
N HIS A 581 16.66 -0.59 5.09
CA HIS A 581 15.59 0.28 4.56
C HIS A 581 16.18 1.07 3.38
N ALA A 582 15.45 1.17 2.27
CA ALA A 582 15.85 1.98 1.12
C ALA A 582 14.70 2.90 0.69
N ALA A 583 15.00 4.15 0.36
CA ALA A 583 14.02 5.12 -0.13
C ALA A 583 14.62 6.00 -1.24
N VAL A 584 13.77 6.48 -2.15
CA VAL A 584 14.12 7.55 -3.10
C VAL A 584 13.10 8.67 -2.97
N ILE A 585 13.57 9.88 -2.65
CA ILE A 585 12.76 11.04 -2.31
C ILE A 585 13.11 12.18 -3.27
N SER A 586 12.11 12.78 -3.92
CA SER A 586 12.30 14.06 -4.62
C SER A 586 12.27 15.21 -3.61
N GLN A 587 13.33 16.00 -3.51
CA GLN A 587 13.33 17.20 -2.65
C GLN A 587 12.40 18.31 -3.19
N ALA A 588 12.11 18.29 -4.49
CA ALA A 588 11.22 19.25 -5.14
C ALA A 588 9.72 18.91 -4.94
N GLY A 589 9.40 17.80 -4.27
CA GLY A 589 8.03 17.30 -4.14
C GLY A 589 7.54 16.54 -5.38
N ALA A 590 6.22 16.37 -5.49
CA ALA A 590 5.58 15.54 -6.54
C ALA A 590 5.43 16.23 -7.89
N PHE A 591 5.60 17.54 -7.95
CA PHE A 591 5.49 18.33 -9.17
C PHE A 591 6.84 18.93 -9.50
N VAL A 592 7.29 18.68 -10.72
CA VAL A 592 8.52 19.24 -11.25
C VAL A 592 8.14 20.20 -12.34
N THR A 593 8.58 21.45 -12.24
CA THR A 593 8.33 22.45 -13.26
C THR A 593 9.49 22.43 -14.25
N TYR A 594 9.28 21.88 -15.45
CA TYR A 594 10.28 22.02 -16.51
C TYR A 594 10.54 23.53 -16.80
N PRO A 595 11.80 23.99 -16.93
CA PRO A 595 13.05 23.22 -17.04
C PRO A 595 13.85 23.05 -15.75
N GLU A 596 13.25 23.22 -14.57
CA GLU A 596 13.94 23.10 -13.28
C GLU A 596 14.46 21.68 -13.04
N GLU A 597 15.64 21.58 -12.44
CA GLU A 597 16.30 20.31 -12.12
C GLU A 597 15.56 19.58 -10.99
N ILE A 598 15.49 18.26 -11.09
CA ILE A 598 14.93 17.38 -10.04
C ILE A 598 16.08 16.93 -9.15
N VAL A 599 16.01 17.26 -7.87
CA VAL A 599 16.94 16.70 -6.86
C VAL A 599 16.30 15.45 -6.26
N LEU A 600 16.91 14.29 -6.52
CA LEU A 600 16.53 13.01 -5.94
C LEU A 600 17.53 12.64 -4.83
N VAL A 601 17.02 12.23 -3.68
CA VAL A 601 17.80 11.68 -2.56
C VAL A 601 17.47 10.21 -2.47
N ALA A 602 18.47 9.36 -2.65
CA ALA A 602 18.37 7.95 -2.31
C ALA A 602 18.95 7.73 -0.92
N GLU A 603 18.23 7.05 -0.04
CA GLU A 603 18.65 6.71 1.31
C GLU A 603 18.70 5.19 1.46
N LEU A 604 19.75 4.68 2.10
CA LEU A 604 19.83 3.31 2.62
C LEU A 604 20.07 3.41 4.13
N SER A 605 19.35 2.66 4.96
CA SER A 605 19.49 2.72 6.42
C SER A 605 19.28 1.35 7.09
N ARG A 606 19.80 1.18 8.31
CA ARG A 606 19.50 0.06 9.22
C ARG A 606 19.52 0.62 10.64
N GLY A 607 18.39 1.20 11.05
CA GLY A 607 18.29 2.04 12.25
C GLY A 607 18.93 3.43 12.08
N ALA A 608 20.12 3.51 11.48
CA ALA A 608 20.77 4.76 11.06
C ALA A 608 21.08 4.74 9.55
N ARG A 609 21.25 5.93 8.95
CA ARG A 609 21.68 6.07 7.55
C ARG A 609 23.03 5.38 7.32
N ILE A 610 23.10 4.66 6.21
CA ILE A 610 24.29 3.96 5.75
C ILE A 610 24.96 4.85 4.71
N ALA A 611 26.16 5.33 5.05
CA ALA A 611 27.03 6.05 4.13
C ALA A 611 28.02 5.08 3.46
N GLY A 612 28.52 5.47 2.28
CA GLY A 612 29.38 4.66 1.42
C GLY A 612 28.65 3.56 0.63
N ALA A 613 27.32 3.64 0.49
CA ALA A 613 26.55 2.63 -0.24
C ALA A 613 26.69 2.82 -1.76
N GLY A 614 26.97 1.73 -2.48
CA GLY A 614 26.93 1.73 -3.93
C GLY A 614 25.48 1.73 -4.43
N VAL A 615 24.91 2.90 -4.67
CA VAL A 615 23.52 3.03 -5.17
C VAL A 615 23.55 3.27 -6.68
N THR A 616 22.86 2.42 -7.44
CA THR A 616 22.58 2.63 -8.87
C THR A 616 21.11 3.04 -9.04
N ALA A 617 20.86 4.00 -9.92
CA ALA A 617 19.50 4.43 -10.24
C ALA A 617 19.37 4.70 -11.74
N TRP A 618 18.15 4.61 -12.24
CA TRP A 618 17.80 4.94 -13.61
C TRP A 618 16.43 5.62 -13.64
N ALA A 619 16.18 6.41 -14.68
CA ALA A 619 14.89 7.02 -14.98
C ALA A 619 14.41 6.58 -16.36
N GLU A 620 13.15 6.17 -16.46
CA GLU A 620 12.50 5.89 -17.74
C GLU A 620 11.85 7.17 -18.28
N GLY A 621 12.22 7.55 -19.50
CA GLY A 621 11.66 8.69 -20.21
C GLY A 621 10.28 8.40 -20.79
N PRO A 622 9.53 9.43 -21.24
CA PRO A 622 8.21 9.25 -21.87
C PRO A 622 8.24 8.41 -23.16
N ASP A 623 9.41 8.24 -23.76
CA ASP A 623 9.70 7.41 -24.92
C ASP A 623 10.09 5.96 -24.57
N GLY A 624 10.09 5.61 -23.26
CA GLY A 624 10.50 4.30 -22.75
C GLY A 624 12.01 4.10 -22.70
N ALA A 625 12.81 5.14 -22.99
CA ALA A 625 14.27 5.06 -22.89
C ALA A 625 14.72 5.22 -21.44
N TYR A 626 15.69 4.40 -21.03
CA TYR A 626 16.25 4.44 -19.68
C TYR A 626 17.49 5.35 -19.67
N VAL A 627 17.58 6.22 -18.66
CA VAL A 627 18.71 7.10 -18.41
C VAL A 627 19.29 6.76 -17.04
N ASP A 628 20.56 6.33 -17.01
CA ASP A 628 21.26 6.10 -15.75
C ASP A 628 21.42 7.41 -14.98
N LEU A 629 21.06 7.37 -13.71
CA LEU A 629 21.21 8.46 -12.76
C LEU A 629 22.45 8.19 -11.91
N THR A 630 23.37 9.16 -11.88
CA THR A 630 24.47 9.11 -10.92
C THR A 630 23.99 9.67 -9.58
N LEU A 631 23.96 8.82 -8.56
CA LEU A 631 23.68 9.22 -7.20
C LEU A 631 25.01 9.51 -6.49
N LEU A 632 25.08 10.64 -5.79
CA LEU A 632 26.25 11.01 -4.99
C LEU A 632 25.97 10.62 -3.54
N ASP A 633 26.86 9.81 -2.97
CA ASP A 633 26.92 9.56 -1.53
C ASP A 633 27.98 10.51 -0.95
N ASP A 634 27.54 11.70 -0.56
CA ASP A 634 28.39 12.76 -0.01
C ASP A 634 28.55 12.66 1.52
N GLY A 635 28.01 11.62 2.15
CA GLY A 635 28.15 11.34 3.58
C GLY A 635 27.40 12.30 4.50
N VAL A 636 26.30 12.91 4.04
CA VAL A 636 25.48 13.88 4.80
C VAL A 636 24.20 13.27 5.38
#